data_AF-A0A8J5K6J4-F1
#
_entry.id   AF-A0A8J5K6J4-F1
#
_cell.length_a   1.000
_cell.length_b   1.000
_cell.length_c   1.000
_cell.angle_alpha   90.00
_cell.angle_beta   90.00
_cell.angle_gamma   90.00
#
_symmetry.space_group_name_H-M   'P 1'
#
loop_
_entity.id
_entity.type
_entity.pdbx_description
1 polymer ?
#
loop_
_entity_poly.entity_id
_entity_poly.type
_entity_poly.pdbx_seq_one_letter_code
_entity_poly.pdbx_strand_id
1 'polypeptide(L)'
;MESSCTSLILRTLPPNLKAVGSKLIEASRATEEERRLKGRSHKYRKHHDGLRNNNNGEEQDEEQIAKRKMKAEKAAQPLAIARLVMELWSPRMRRHAENVILKRAVEERYLRDDHLKWVHAVEEEECGDSGWLVEDVDDLIVELIWNKFNLEKHFQQVAEHRKWVQRSYDRLKDFMPSLPPKIVERHDLSKFAFSQAIGYTLKWTHNTHHDIWSKACDLHLHSEPHHPKMWSTQYTPQEKHQKMTRWMRDVCDFHDGHPYGMDVVNLDLESEDFPKPFLLESFVDMVGVEWERKKGKNLDISTRELVYMDDKFLARYTRRQHWTIKDLMDEIIASDDTLDKVVLTERERMLMTTVPRLRRSTFVFQIEVQKKIEEKRLIGSALTAKGENGAADVLTNRAHDTAYLIMVSRAVTELWGRPLRQQAQNVILQQAIKDKFITQDQLKWVLVFNSLPEDAESQSERDLPDGPTNDDFLLRLLWVDFNIREHFSQVHSHRQWVRQSYRRLSRFMPELSEEVIERHDLSKFGLLQCVGYTLKWVHNINHSIWRKSCDLHLNHEPHHTQMWSNRHAVDFKQSCLDSWLSAKDGAEVLDLTSENMARAFLQESLVDMVAIEWQKNKEGKPDLTYSQLIYMEDRYLSQYSHHDKLYLQNLMSVISDADQNITVIT
;
A
#
# COMPACT_ATOMS: atom_id res chain seq x y z
N MET A 1 -2.86 -26.39 -43.83
CA MET A 1 -2.74 -27.13 -42.54
C MET A 1 -2.00 -26.20 -41.59
N GLU A 2 -2.59 -25.84 -40.45
CA GLU A 2 -1.86 -25.05 -39.44
C GLU A 2 -0.67 -25.88 -38.93
N SER A 3 0.54 -25.33 -39.03
CA SER A 3 1.72 -25.98 -38.47
C SER A 3 1.59 -25.97 -36.94
N SER A 4 1.84 -27.12 -36.30
CA SER A 4 1.87 -27.16 -34.83
C SER A 4 2.99 -26.26 -34.30
N CYS A 5 2.79 -25.66 -33.12
CA CYS A 5 3.80 -24.81 -32.48
C CYS A 5 5.16 -25.53 -32.34
N THR A 6 5.15 -26.81 -31.96
CA THR A 6 6.34 -27.67 -31.91
C THR A 6 7.04 -27.75 -33.27
N SER A 7 6.29 -27.94 -34.36
CA SER A 7 6.87 -28.00 -35.71
C SER A 7 7.53 -26.68 -36.09
N LEU A 8 6.89 -25.55 -35.80
CA LEU A 8 7.44 -24.22 -36.05
C LEU A 8 8.74 -23.98 -35.27
N ILE A 9 8.76 -24.29 -33.97
CA ILE A 9 9.97 -24.21 -33.12
C ILE A 9 11.12 -24.99 -33.76
N LEU A 10 10.89 -26.26 -34.09
CA LEU A 10 11.94 -27.12 -34.64
C LEU A 10 12.41 -26.71 -36.03
N ARG A 11 11.56 -26.04 -36.83
CA ARG A 11 11.95 -25.50 -38.15
C ARG A 11 12.83 -24.25 -38.05
N THR A 12 12.74 -23.49 -36.95
CA THR A 12 13.63 -22.34 -36.70
C THR A 12 15.02 -22.74 -36.21
N LEU A 13 15.27 -24.03 -35.95
CA LEU A 13 16.54 -24.54 -35.44
C LEU A 13 17.36 -25.26 -36.51
N PRO A 14 18.69 -25.10 -36.52
CA PRO A 14 19.55 -25.91 -37.35
C PRO A 14 19.47 -27.39 -36.93
N PRO A 15 19.77 -28.34 -37.83
CA PRO A 15 19.57 -29.77 -37.58
C PRO A 15 20.19 -30.30 -36.29
N ASN A 16 21.39 -29.82 -35.91
CA ASN A 16 22.12 -30.21 -34.71
C ASN A 16 21.44 -29.75 -33.40
N LEU A 17 20.53 -28.77 -33.43
CA LEU A 17 19.83 -28.26 -32.25
C LEU A 17 18.39 -28.74 -32.11
N LYS A 18 17.82 -29.42 -33.11
CA LYS A 18 16.42 -29.90 -33.06
C LYS A 18 16.15 -30.81 -31.86
N ALA A 19 17.06 -31.71 -31.54
CA ALA A 19 16.92 -32.60 -30.38
C ALA A 19 16.93 -31.83 -29.05
N VAL A 20 17.74 -30.77 -28.95
CA VAL A 20 17.77 -29.87 -27.78
C VAL A 20 16.47 -29.08 -27.67
N GLY A 21 15.97 -28.57 -28.80
CA GLY A 21 14.68 -27.89 -28.89
C GLY A 21 13.51 -28.75 -28.40
N SER A 22 13.44 -30.02 -28.79
CA SER A 22 12.40 -30.95 -28.30
C SER A 22 12.45 -31.12 -26.78
N LYS A 23 13.65 -31.30 -26.21
CA LYS A 23 13.83 -31.42 -24.74
C LYS A 23 13.43 -30.14 -24.01
N LEU A 24 13.69 -28.96 -24.58
CA LEU A 24 13.30 -27.67 -24.01
C LEU A 24 11.77 -27.50 -23.96
N ILE A 25 11.06 -27.97 -24.99
CA ILE A 25 9.58 -27.96 -25.01
C ILE A 25 9.03 -28.84 -23.88
N GLU A 26 9.56 -30.05 -23.72
CA GLU A 26 9.18 -30.97 -22.63
C GLU A 26 9.49 -30.38 -21.25
N ALA A 27 10.68 -29.80 -21.07
CA ALA A 27 11.06 -29.16 -19.82
C ALA A 27 10.14 -27.98 -19.47
N SER A 28 9.76 -27.17 -20.46
CA SER A 28 8.82 -26.04 -20.26
C SER A 28 7.44 -26.51 -19.83
N ARG A 29 6.98 -27.66 -20.35
CA ARG A 29 5.74 -28.31 -19.91
C ARG A 29 5.83 -28.76 -18.46
N ALA A 30 6.90 -29.45 -18.10
CA ALA A 30 7.12 -29.90 -16.72
C ALA A 30 7.15 -28.73 -15.73
N THR A 31 7.83 -27.62 -16.06
CA THR A 31 7.89 -26.41 -15.22
C THR A 31 6.51 -25.79 -14.98
N GLU A 32 5.69 -25.64 -16.03
CA GLU A 32 4.34 -25.06 -15.88
C GLU A 32 3.39 -25.99 -15.12
N GLU A 33 3.48 -27.31 -15.32
CA GLU A 33 2.73 -28.29 -14.55
C GLU A 33 3.09 -28.18 -13.05
N GLU A 34 4.37 -28.18 -12.73
CA GLU A 34 4.86 -28.06 -11.35
C GLU A 34 4.39 -26.76 -10.70
N ARG A 35 4.53 -25.61 -11.38
CA ARG A 35 4.11 -24.29 -10.88
C ARG A 35 2.62 -24.27 -10.54
N ARG A 36 1.79 -24.82 -11.41
CA ARG A 36 0.32 -24.86 -11.23
C ARG A 36 -0.10 -25.83 -10.13
N LEU A 37 0.64 -26.92 -9.94
CA LEU A 37 0.42 -27.87 -8.84
C LEU A 37 0.85 -27.28 -7.49
N LYS A 38 2.00 -26.58 -7.42
CA LYS A 38 2.52 -25.99 -6.17
C LYS A 38 1.75 -24.76 -5.68
N GLY A 39 1.23 -23.92 -6.59
CA GLY A 39 0.65 -22.60 -6.27
C GLY A 39 -0.56 -22.57 -5.31
N ARG A 40 -1.18 -23.71 -4.98
CA ARG A 40 -2.28 -23.77 -3.99
C ARG A 40 -1.94 -24.49 -2.68
N SER A 41 -0.86 -25.26 -2.61
CA SER A 41 -0.49 -25.97 -1.37
C SER A 41 -0.31 -24.99 -0.19
N HIS A 42 0.18 -23.77 -0.43
CA HIS A 42 0.34 -22.79 0.63
C HIS A 42 -0.91 -21.98 1.01
N LYS A 43 -1.83 -21.70 0.07
CA LYS A 43 -3.03 -20.90 0.39
C LYS A 43 -4.22 -21.74 0.87
N TYR A 44 -4.34 -23.00 0.45
CA TYR A 44 -5.47 -23.85 0.82
C TYR A 44 -5.23 -24.68 2.08
N ARG A 45 -3.97 -25.07 2.37
CA ARG A 45 -3.66 -25.90 3.55
C ARG A 45 -3.98 -25.17 4.87
N LYS A 46 -3.92 -23.84 4.89
CA LYS A 46 -4.24 -23.04 6.08
C LYS A 46 -5.74 -22.94 6.42
N HIS A 47 -6.64 -23.33 5.51
CA HIS A 47 -8.09 -23.21 5.72
C HIS A 47 -8.85 -24.54 5.79
N HIS A 48 -8.24 -25.66 5.39
CA HIS A 48 -8.95 -26.95 5.24
C HIS A 48 -8.59 -28.04 6.26
N ASP A 49 -7.68 -27.78 7.20
CA ASP A 49 -7.35 -28.76 8.25
C ASP A 49 -8.52 -29.00 9.24
N GLY A 50 -9.63 -28.25 9.16
CA GLY A 50 -10.78 -28.39 10.06
C GLY A 50 -12.02 -29.14 9.55
N LEU A 51 -12.08 -29.57 8.28
CA LEU A 51 -13.34 -30.07 7.67
C LEU A 51 -13.14 -31.29 6.75
N ARG A 52 -12.36 -32.29 7.18
CA ARG A 52 -12.19 -33.56 6.44
C ARG A 52 -12.98 -34.68 7.12
N ASN A 53 -14.20 -34.96 6.61
CA ASN A 53 -14.88 -36.23 6.88
C ASN A 53 -15.92 -36.67 5.81
N ASN A 54 -15.83 -36.19 4.56
CA ASN A 54 -16.71 -36.65 3.48
C ASN A 54 -15.92 -37.30 2.34
N ASN A 55 -16.19 -38.59 2.09
CA ASN A 55 -15.54 -39.44 1.08
C ASN A 55 -15.91 -39.13 -0.40
N ASN A 56 -16.64 -38.04 -0.68
CA ASN A 56 -17.00 -37.65 -2.05
C ASN A 56 -15.94 -36.76 -2.74
N GLY A 57 -14.71 -36.71 -2.23
CA GLY A 57 -13.67 -35.78 -2.67
C GLY A 57 -12.76 -36.26 -3.81
N GLU A 58 -12.65 -37.56 -4.05
CA GLU A 58 -11.63 -38.11 -4.96
C GLU A 58 -11.91 -37.84 -6.45
N GLU A 59 -13.16 -38.00 -6.91
CA GLU A 59 -13.52 -37.73 -8.32
C GLU A 59 -13.42 -36.24 -8.69
N GLN A 60 -13.71 -35.33 -7.74
CA GLN A 60 -13.56 -33.89 -7.96
C GLN A 60 -12.09 -33.47 -8.06
N ASP A 61 -11.17 -34.24 -7.46
CA ASP A 61 -9.75 -33.98 -7.52
C ASP A 61 -9.15 -34.39 -8.87
N GLU A 62 -9.57 -35.51 -9.46
CA GLU A 62 -9.09 -35.96 -10.78
C GLU A 62 -9.49 -35.00 -11.91
N GLU A 63 -10.76 -34.56 -11.97
CA GLU A 63 -11.21 -33.61 -12.98
C GLU A 63 -10.48 -32.27 -12.85
N GLN A 64 -10.23 -31.82 -11.61
CA GLN A 64 -9.43 -30.62 -11.36
C GLN A 64 -7.98 -30.79 -11.79
N ILE A 65 -7.36 -31.96 -11.58
CA ILE A 65 -6.00 -32.26 -12.02
C ILE A 65 -5.93 -32.24 -13.55
N ALA A 66 -6.88 -32.87 -14.25
CA ALA A 66 -6.94 -32.87 -15.70
C ALA A 66 -7.09 -31.44 -16.27
N LYS A 67 -8.02 -30.63 -15.72
CA LYS A 67 -8.17 -29.21 -16.08
C LYS A 67 -6.90 -28.41 -15.83
N ARG A 68 -6.12 -28.73 -14.79
CA ARG A 68 -4.84 -28.07 -14.49
C ARG A 68 -3.75 -28.47 -15.48
N LYS A 69 -3.63 -29.76 -15.82
CA LYS A 69 -2.68 -30.25 -16.84
C LYS A 69 -2.96 -29.60 -18.19
N MET A 70 -4.21 -29.54 -18.62
CA MET A 70 -4.60 -28.85 -19.86
C MET A 70 -4.22 -27.36 -19.85
N LYS A 71 -4.44 -26.65 -18.72
CA LYS A 71 -4.03 -25.25 -18.57
C LYS A 71 -2.50 -25.08 -18.55
N ALA A 72 -1.78 -26.01 -17.93
CA ALA A 72 -0.32 -26.01 -17.89
C ALA A 72 0.25 -26.25 -19.28
N GLU A 73 -0.29 -27.20 -20.05
CA GLU A 73 0.10 -27.45 -21.43
C GLU A 73 -0.11 -26.22 -22.33
N LYS A 74 -1.24 -25.52 -22.17
CA LYS A 74 -1.49 -24.26 -22.88
C LYS A 74 -0.49 -23.15 -22.51
N ALA A 75 -0.08 -23.08 -21.25
CA ALA A 75 0.90 -22.09 -20.76
C ALA A 75 2.35 -22.46 -21.08
N ALA A 76 2.63 -23.76 -21.27
CA ALA A 76 3.96 -24.29 -21.58
C ALA A 76 4.44 -23.88 -22.97
N GLN A 77 3.52 -23.74 -23.93
CA GLN A 77 3.85 -23.34 -25.30
C GLN A 77 4.53 -21.95 -25.35
N PRO A 78 3.93 -20.87 -24.79
CA PRO A 78 4.62 -19.58 -24.70
C PRO A 78 5.96 -19.66 -23.97
N LEU A 79 6.06 -20.42 -22.88
CA LEU A 79 7.31 -20.57 -22.14
C LEU A 79 8.39 -21.23 -23.01
N ALA A 80 8.04 -22.28 -23.75
CA ALA A 80 8.97 -22.96 -24.65
C ALA A 80 9.47 -22.03 -25.77
N ILE A 81 8.59 -21.20 -26.34
CA ILE A 81 9.01 -20.20 -27.34
C ILE A 81 9.96 -19.18 -26.73
N ALA A 82 9.64 -18.64 -25.55
CA ALA A 82 10.52 -17.67 -24.89
C ALA A 82 11.89 -18.26 -24.54
N ARG A 83 11.93 -19.49 -24.01
CA ARG A 83 13.19 -20.18 -23.71
C ARG A 83 13.97 -20.53 -24.98
N LEU A 84 13.31 -20.92 -26.07
CA LEU A 84 13.95 -21.10 -27.38
C LEU A 84 14.70 -19.81 -27.79
N VAL A 85 14.01 -18.67 -27.75
CA VAL A 85 14.58 -17.38 -28.16
C VAL A 85 15.73 -16.96 -27.24
N MET A 86 15.54 -17.07 -25.93
CA MET A 86 16.50 -16.53 -24.96
C MET A 86 17.67 -17.47 -24.64
N GLU A 87 17.49 -18.80 -24.76
CA GLU A 87 18.50 -19.79 -24.35
C GLU A 87 19.15 -20.53 -25.53
N LEU A 88 18.46 -20.70 -26.66
CA LEU A 88 18.95 -21.51 -27.79
C LEU A 88 19.29 -20.71 -29.05
N TRP A 89 18.54 -19.66 -29.38
CA TRP A 89 18.88 -18.84 -30.54
C TRP A 89 20.21 -18.11 -30.31
N SER A 90 21.07 -18.13 -31.33
CA SER A 90 22.30 -17.34 -31.32
C SER A 90 22.00 -15.85 -31.26
N PRO A 91 22.94 -15.02 -30.78
CA PRO A 91 22.85 -13.56 -30.86
C PRO A 91 22.47 -13.05 -32.26
N ARG A 92 23.06 -13.63 -33.31
CA ARG A 92 22.78 -13.27 -34.71
C ARG A 92 21.33 -13.58 -35.11
N MET A 93 20.82 -14.76 -34.72
CA MET A 93 19.44 -15.15 -34.97
C MET A 93 18.45 -14.25 -34.23
N ARG A 94 18.74 -13.91 -32.96
CA ARG A 94 17.92 -12.97 -32.19
C ARG A 94 17.86 -11.60 -32.85
N ARG A 95 19.00 -11.04 -33.28
CA ARG A 95 19.06 -9.75 -33.98
C ARG A 95 18.31 -9.79 -35.33
N HIS A 96 18.44 -10.88 -36.08
CA HIS A 96 17.68 -11.06 -37.32
C HIS A 96 16.16 -11.09 -37.05
N ALA A 97 15.72 -11.90 -36.09
CA ALA A 97 14.32 -11.97 -35.69
C ALA A 97 13.80 -10.63 -35.16
N GLU A 98 14.59 -9.92 -34.37
CA GLU A 98 14.27 -8.56 -33.93
C GLU A 98 14.00 -7.64 -35.11
N ASN A 99 14.90 -7.58 -36.10
CA ASN A 99 14.72 -6.73 -37.29
C ASN A 99 13.44 -7.06 -38.06
N VAL A 100 13.16 -8.36 -38.28
CA VAL A 100 11.94 -8.82 -38.95
C VAL A 100 10.69 -8.38 -38.18
N ILE A 101 10.69 -8.57 -36.86
CA ILE A 101 9.56 -8.23 -35.98
C ILE A 101 9.37 -6.71 -35.84
N LEU A 102 10.44 -5.94 -35.75
CA LEU A 102 10.37 -4.47 -35.68
C LEU A 102 9.87 -3.87 -36.99
N LYS A 103 10.32 -4.38 -38.14
CA LYS A 103 9.77 -4.00 -39.44
C LYS A 103 8.28 -4.29 -39.50
N ARG A 104 7.86 -5.47 -39.04
CA ARG A 104 6.43 -5.83 -38.94
C ARG A 104 5.66 -4.88 -38.03
N ALA A 105 6.24 -4.46 -36.91
CA ALA A 105 5.63 -3.50 -35.99
C ALA A 105 5.45 -2.09 -36.59
N VAL A 106 6.35 -1.68 -37.47
CA VAL A 106 6.19 -0.45 -38.26
C VAL A 106 5.07 -0.60 -39.28
N GLU A 107 5.03 -1.72 -40.02
CA GLU A 107 3.97 -2.01 -40.99
C GLU A 107 2.57 -1.96 -40.33
N GLU A 108 2.45 -2.52 -39.13
CA GLU A 108 1.22 -2.53 -38.31
C GLU A 108 1.02 -1.23 -37.50
N ARG A 109 1.89 -0.24 -37.65
CA ARG A 109 1.81 1.09 -37.01
C ARG A 109 1.85 1.09 -35.48
N TYR A 110 2.43 0.06 -34.87
CA TYR A 110 2.77 0.08 -33.44
C TYR A 110 4.03 0.90 -33.16
N LEU A 111 4.92 1.02 -34.15
CA LEU A 111 6.11 1.86 -34.15
C LEU A 111 6.14 2.78 -35.38
N ARG A 112 6.90 3.87 -35.28
CA ARG A 112 7.31 4.66 -36.44
C ARG A 112 8.73 4.29 -36.86
N ASP A 113 9.07 4.51 -38.14
CA ASP A 113 10.43 4.27 -38.64
C ASP A 113 11.50 4.99 -37.82
N ASP A 114 11.23 6.22 -37.40
CA ASP A 114 12.16 7.01 -36.60
C ASP A 114 12.31 6.53 -35.15
N HIS A 115 11.44 5.65 -34.66
CA HIS A 115 11.56 5.02 -33.34
C HIS A 115 12.60 3.90 -33.30
N LEU A 116 12.90 3.26 -34.44
CA LEU A 116 13.81 2.11 -34.51
C LEU A 116 15.20 2.41 -33.95
N LYS A 117 15.70 3.65 -34.14
CA LYS A 117 16.99 4.09 -33.59
C LYS A 117 17.03 4.14 -32.06
N TRP A 118 15.90 4.12 -31.38
CA TRP A 118 15.80 4.18 -29.92
C TRP A 118 15.48 2.84 -29.28
N VAL A 119 14.92 1.90 -30.03
CA VAL A 119 14.62 0.54 -29.53
C VAL A 119 15.90 -0.17 -29.10
N HIS A 120 17.00 0.01 -29.83
CA HIS A 120 18.26 -0.71 -29.60
C HIS A 120 19.23 -0.03 -28.62
N ALA A 121 18.85 1.06 -27.94
CA ALA A 121 19.79 1.89 -27.19
C ALA A 121 20.49 1.17 -26.01
N VAL A 122 20.03 -0.03 -25.62
CA VAL A 122 20.40 -0.69 -24.36
C VAL A 122 21.11 -2.04 -24.54
N GLU A 123 21.03 -2.69 -25.71
CA GLU A 123 21.55 -4.06 -25.92
C GLU A 123 22.77 -4.07 -26.86
N GLU A 124 23.98 -4.08 -26.30
CA GLU A 124 25.22 -4.31 -27.06
C GLU A 124 25.58 -5.81 -27.00
N GLU A 125 25.09 -6.61 -27.97
CA GLU A 125 25.62 -7.96 -28.21
C GLU A 125 26.69 -7.90 -29.31
N GLU A 126 27.93 -8.25 -28.98
CA GLU A 126 29.01 -8.46 -29.95
C GLU A 126 28.68 -9.68 -30.82
N CYS A 127 28.56 -9.47 -32.12
CA CYS A 127 28.12 -10.52 -33.05
C CYS A 127 29.33 -11.27 -33.61
N GLY A 128 29.83 -12.25 -32.86
CA GLY A 128 30.87 -13.18 -33.33
C GLY A 128 30.30 -14.55 -33.67
N ASP A 129 29.67 -14.73 -34.85
CA ASP A 129 29.69 -16.01 -35.59
C ASP A 129 28.98 -15.91 -36.97
N SER A 130 29.52 -16.58 -37.99
CA SER A 130 29.04 -16.56 -39.37
C SER A 130 28.04 -17.67 -39.73
N GLY A 131 27.80 -18.66 -38.86
CA GLY A 131 27.15 -19.94 -39.21
C GLY A 131 25.63 -20.07 -39.09
N TRP A 132 24.88 -19.03 -38.70
CA TRP A 132 23.43 -19.14 -38.41
C TRP A 132 22.56 -18.49 -39.49
N LEU A 133 22.50 -19.10 -40.68
CA LEU A 133 21.58 -18.73 -41.76
C LEU A 133 20.80 -19.98 -42.18
N VAL A 134 19.56 -20.09 -41.72
CA VAL A 134 18.57 -20.97 -42.34
C VAL A 134 17.88 -20.11 -43.41
N GLU A 135 17.71 -20.63 -44.63
CA GLU A 135 17.02 -19.91 -45.71
C GLU A 135 15.50 -19.82 -45.40
N ASP A 136 14.85 -18.73 -45.82
CA ASP A 136 13.39 -18.51 -45.69
C ASP A 136 12.82 -18.54 -44.25
N VAL A 137 13.55 -17.97 -43.29
CA VAL A 137 13.15 -18.03 -41.85
C VAL A 137 12.22 -16.90 -41.44
N ASP A 138 12.13 -15.82 -42.21
CA ASP A 138 11.36 -14.61 -41.86
C ASP A 138 9.88 -14.94 -41.62
N ASP A 139 9.25 -15.66 -42.56
CA ASP A 139 7.85 -16.10 -42.43
C ASP A 139 7.65 -17.03 -41.23
N LEU A 140 8.66 -17.86 -40.91
CA LEU A 140 8.63 -18.73 -39.74
C LEU A 140 8.76 -17.95 -38.43
N ILE A 141 9.60 -16.91 -38.39
CA ILE A 141 9.74 -16.01 -37.25
C ILE A 141 8.41 -15.27 -37.03
N VAL A 142 7.82 -14.70 -38.08
CA VAL A 142 6.54 -14.00 -37.97
C VAL A 142 5.47 -14.96 -37.47
N GLU A 143 5.32 -16.14 -38.08
CA GLU A 143 4.31 -17.10 -37.64
C GLU A 143 4.53 -17.58 -36.20
N LEU A 144 5.78 -17.88 -35.80
CA LEU A 144 6.07 -18.38 -34.45
C LEU A 144 5.97 -17.28 -33.38
N ILE A 145 6.62 -16.14 -33.60
CA ILE A 145 6.81 -15.08 -32.60
C ILE A 145 5.67 -14.07 -32.65
N TRP A 146 5.34 -13.54 -33.83
CA TRP A 146 4.27 -12.55 -33.96
C TRP A 146 2.91 -13.18 -33.66
N ASN A 147 2.58 -14.29 -34.34
CA ASN A 147 1.25 -14.90 -34.28
C ASN A 147 1.11 -15.88 -33.10
N LYS A 148 1.91 -16.96 -33.05
CA LYS A 148 1.71 -18.04 -32.06
C LYS A 148 2.13 -17.64 -30.64
N PHE A 149 3.26 -16.96 -30.48
CA PHE A 149 3.66 -16.38 -29.20
C PHE A 149 2.88 -15.11 -28.84
N ASN A 150 2.17 -14.54 -29.82
CA ASN A 150 1.29 -13.38 -29.66
C ASN A 150 2.04 -12.12 -29.17
N LEU A 151 3.20 -11.88 -29.80
CA LEU A 151 3.97 -10.65 -29.62
C LEU A 151 3.20 -9.43 -30.16
N GLU A 152 2.34 -9.63 -31.17
CA GLU A 152 1.42 -8.62 -31.69
C GLU A 152 0.61 -7.96 -30.57
N LYS A 153 -0.06 -8.76 -29.72
CA LYS A 153 -0.86 -8.25 -28.61
C LYS A 153 -0.02 -7.49 -27.59
N HIS A 154 1.22 -7.90 -27.35
CA HIS A 154 2.14 -7.15 -26.48
C HIS A 154 2.46 -5.79 -27.09
N PHE A 155 2.81 -5.74 -28.39
CA PHE A 155 3.08 -4.47 -29.08
C PHE A 155 1.86 -3.56 -29.13
N GLN A 156 0.67 -4.11 -29.34
CA GLN A 156 -0.58 -3.36 -29.23
C GLN A 156 -0.74 -2.77 -27.82
N GLN A 157 -0.52 -3.55 -26.76
CA GLN A 157 -0.64 -3.09 -25.38
C GLN A 157 0.37 -1.97 -25.05
N VAL A 158 1.63 -2.10 -25.49
CA VAL A 158 2.65 -1.06 -25.31
C VAL A 158 2.29 0.20 -26.09
N ALA A 159 1.86 0.08 -27.34
CA ALA A 159 1.45 1.22 -28.16
C ALA A 159 0.22 1.94 -27.58
N GLU A 160 -0.78 1.19 -27.09
CA GLU A 160 -1.94 1.76 -26.39
C GLU A 160 -1.52 2.50 -25.12
N HIS A 161 -0.65 1.92 -24.29
CA HIS A 161 -0.15 2.57 -23.09
C HIS A 161 0.61 3.87 -23.40
N ARG A 162 1.55 3.84 -24.37
CA ARG A 162 2.28 5.04 -24.83
C ARG A 162 1.33 6.14 -25.30
N LYS A 163 0.24 5.78 -25.97
CA LYS A 163 -0.81 6.73 -26.37
C LYS A 163 -1.49 7.40 -25.17
N TRP A 164 -1.70 6.68 -24.07
CA TRP A 164 -2.24 7.27 -22.83
C TRP A 164 -1.23 8.17 -22.13
N VAL A 165 0.06 7.80 -22.11
CA VAL A 165 1.12 8.66 -21.59
C VAL A 165 1.23 9.95 -22.41
N GLN A 166 1.20 9.86 -23.74
CA GLN A 166 1.19 11.03 -24.62
C GLN A 166 -0.03 11.94 -24.37
N ARG A 167 -1.23 11.36 -24.23
CA ARG A 167 -2.45 12.14 -23.91
C ARG A 167 -2.36 12.84 -22.57
N SER A 168 -1.81 12.17 -21.55
CA SER A 168 -1.56 12.79 -20.25
C SER A 168 -0.58 13.95 -20.37
N TYR A 169 0.51 13.78 -21.13
CA TYR A 169 1.46 14.86 -21.40
C TYR A 169 0.79 16.04 -22.11
N ASP A 170 0.09 15.80 -23.22
CA ASP A 170 -0.53 16.85 -24.04
C ASP A 170 -1.47 17.73 -23.21
N ARG A 171 -2.13 17.13 -22.21
CA ARG A 171 -3.05 17.80 -21.30
C ARG A 171 -2.36 18.54 -20.15
N LEU A 172 -1.16 18.14 -19.77
CA LEU A 172 -0.45 18.65 -18.59
C LEU A 172 0.80 19.47 -18.92
N LYS A 173 1.23 19.50 -20.18
CA LYS A 173 2.50 20.10 -20.62
C LYS A 173 2.69 21.55 -20.20
N ASP A 174 1.61 22.32 -20.07
CA ASP A 174 1.67 23.74 -19.67
C ASP A 174 2.15 23.90 -18.20
N PHE A 175 1.93 22.88 -17.35
CA PHE A 175 2.46 22.81 -15.98
C PHE A 175 3.88 22.22 -15.91
N MET A 176 4.39 21.70 -17.02
CA MET A 176 5.65 20.95 -17.09
C MET A 176 6.55 21.48 -18.22
N PRO A 177 6.87 22.79 -18.26
CA PRO A 177 7.65 23.37 -19.34
C PRO A 177 9.06 22.76 -19.46
N SER A 178 9.58 22.15 -18.38
CA SER A 178 10.86 21.45 -18.37
C SER A 178 10.79 19.97 -18.80
N LEU A 179 9.64 19.48 -19.29
CA LEU A 179 9.51 18.13 -19.85
C LEU A 179 9.39 18.22 -21.38
N PRO A 180 10.48 17.95 -22.12
CA PRO A 180 10.44 17.99 -23.58
C PRO A 180 9.53 16.89 -24.15
N PRO A 181 8.73 17.18 -25.21
CA PRO A 181 7.84 16.20 -25.83
C PRO A 181 8.56 14.93 -26.28
N LYS A 182 9.81 15.06 -26.71
CA LYS A 182 10.61 13.95 -27.24
C LYS A 182 11.06 12.95 -26.17
N ILE A 183 11.14 13.35 -24.90
CA ILE A 183 11.30 12.41 -23.78
C ILE A 183 10.05 11.52 -23.71
N VAL A 184 8.87 12.13 -23.71
CA VAL A 184 7.58 11.42 -23.65
C VAL A 184 7.37 10.51 -24.86
N GLU A 185 7.80 10.95 -26.04
CA GLU A 185 7.76 10.14 -27.26
C GLU A 185 8.61 8.86 -27.13
N ARG A 186 9.73 8.92 -26.41
CA ARG A 186 10.61 7.78 -26.17
C ARG A 186 10.14 6.83 -25.08
N HIS A 187 9.15 7.25 -24.28
CA HIS A 187 8.60 6.46 -23.19
C HIS A 187 8.31 5.04 -23.64
N ASP A 188 8.85 4.08 -22.88
CA ASP A 188 8.63 2.65 -23.05
C ASP A 188 9.07 2.04 -24.41
N LEU A 189 9.86 2.75 -25.22
CA LEU A 189 10.35 2.18 -26.48
C LEU A 189 11.24 0.94 -26.28
N SER A 190 11.95 0.84 -25.16
CA SER A 190 12.72 -0.37 -24.85
C SER A 190 11.85 -1.62 -24.75
N LYS A 191 10.55 -1.51 -24.46
CA LYS A 191 9.63 -2.67 -24.39
C LYS A 191 9.36 -3.30 -25.76
N PHE A 192 9.79 -2.66 -26.84
CA PHE A 192 9.84 -3.24 -28.19
C PHE A 192 11.17 -3.94 -28.49
N ALA A 193 12.23 -3.67 -27.71
CA ALA A 193 13.50 -4.37 -27.83
C ALA A 193 13.28 -5.85 -27.55
N PHE A 194 13.92 -6.71 -28.35
CA PHE A 194 13.48 -8.08 -28.48
C PHE A 194 13.52 -8.85 -27.16
N SER A 195 14.59 -8.71 -26.37
CA SER A 195 14.70 -9.42 -25.09
C SER A 195 13.61 -9.01 -24.09
N GLN A 196 13.31 -7.71 -24.03
CA GLN A 196 12.28 -7.17 -23.15
C GLN A 196 10.89 -7.58 -23.65
N ALA A 197 10.64 -7.49 -24.95
CA ALA A 197 9.38 -7.84 -25.57
C ALA A 197 9.00 -9.31 -25.32
N ILE A 198 9.98 -10.23 -25.40
CA ILE A 198 9.76 -11.64 -25.07
C ILE A 198 9.36 -11.83 -23.61
N GLY A 199 10.10 -11.22 -22.67
CA GLY A 199 9.79 -11.32 -21.24
C GLY A 199 8.45 -10.68 -20.87
N TYR A 200 8.13 -9.50 -21.40
CA TYR A 200 6.86 -8.85 -21.15
C TYR A 200 5.68 -9.58 -21.79
N THR A 201 5.84 -10.20 -22.96
CA THR A 201 4.78 -11.02 -23.58
C THR A 201 4.42 -12.22 -22.70
N LEU A 202 5.41 -12.91 -22.11
CA LEU A 202 5.14 -13.98 -21.15
C LEU A 202 4.25 -13.50 -20.00
N LYS A 203 4.54 -12.30 -19.47
CA LYS A 203 3.82 -11.77 -18.32
C LYS A 203 2.46 -11.17 -18.67
N TRP A 204 2.41 -10.25 -19.63
CA TRP A 204 1.24 -9.42 -19.93
C TRP A 204 0.25 -10.12 -20.85
N THR A 205 0.74 -10.93 -21.79
CA THR A 205 -0.14 -11.67 -22.71
C THR A 205 -0.54 -13.02 -22.13
N HIS A 206 0.40 -13.75 -21.52
CA HIS A 206 0.19 -15.15 -21.09
C HIS A 206 0.04 -15.34 -19.56
N ASN A 207 0.28 -14.30 -18.75
CA ASN A 207 0.27 -14.37 -17.29
C ASN A 207 1.17 -15.48 -16.71
N THR A 208 2.33 -15.68 -17.35
CA THR A 208 3.38 -16.60 -16.93
C THR A 208 4.49 -15.81 -16.24
N HIS A 209 4.87 -16.25 -15.04
CA HIS A 209 5.97 -15.67 -14.28
C HIS A 209 7.17 -16.60 -14.39
N HIS A 210 8.26 -16.11 -14.95
CA HIS A 210 9.50 -16.85 -15.20
C HIS A 210 10.68 -15.87 -15.13
N ASP A 211 11.90 -16.38 -14.91
CA ASP A 211 13.10 -15.54 -14.79
C ASP A 211 13.40 -14.72 -16.05
N ILE A 212 12.92 -15.17 -17.22
CA ILE A 212 12.99 -14.39 -18.47
C ILE A 212 12.23 -13.06 -18.33
N TRP A 213 11.03 -13.09 -17.73
CA TRP A 213 10.28 -11.86 -17.46
C TRP A 213 10.96 -11.00 -16.39
N SER A 214 11.47 -11.61 -15.31
CA SER A 214 12.18 -10.87 -14.26
C SER A 214 13.38 -10.12 -14.84
N LYS A 215 14.23 -10.79 -15.62
CA LYS A 215 15.38 -10.18 -16.31
C LYS A 215 14.97 -9.06 -17.27
N ALA A 216 13.91 -9.27 -18.06
CA ALA A 216 13.37 -8.24 -18.96
C ALA A 216 12.85 -7.01 -18.20
N CYS A 217 12.14 -7.23 -17.09
CA CYS A 217 11.63 -6.17 -16.23
C CYS A 217 12.77 -5.41 -15.56
N ASP A 218 13.76 -6.11 -15.02
CA ASP A 218 14.94 -5.50 -14.40
C ASP A 218 15.71 -4.67 -15.43
N LEU A 219 15.95 -5.22 -16.62
CA LEU A 219 16.61 -4.49 -17.70
C LEU A 219 15.87 -3.19 -18.04
N HIS A 220 14.54 -3.21 -18.16
CA HIS A 220 13.72 -2.02 -18.39
C HIS A 220 13.81 -1.02 -17.23
N LEU A 221 13.58 -1.48 -16.00
CA LEU A 221 13.58 -0.63 -14.80
C LEU A 221 14.95 0.02 -14.53
N HIS A 222 16.04 -0.64 -14.90
CA HIS A 222 17.40 -0.15 -14.68
C HIS A 222 18.00 0.62 -15.86
N SER A 223 17.28 0.72 -16.99
CA SER A 223 17.80 1.37 -18.20
C SER A 223 16.99 2.59 -18.61
N GLU A 224 15.71 2.67 -18.21
CA GLU A 224 14.90 3.86 -18.47
C GLU A 224 15.01 4.87 -17.30
N PRO A 225 15.33 6.13 -17.59
CA PRO A 225 15.62 7.14 -16.57
C PRO A 225 14.38 7.63 -15.81
N HIS A 226 13.15 7.36 -16.26
CA HIS A 226 11.94 7.66 -15.50
C HIS A 226 11.61 6.62 -14.41
N HIS A 227 12.42 5.56 -14.25
CA HIS A 227 12.26 4.59 -13.16
C HIS A 227 13.23 4.88 -12.00
N PRO A 228 12.77 4.79 -10.73
CA PRO A 228 13.65 5.01 -9.57
C PRO A 228 14.85 4.06 -9.51
N LYS A 229 14.72 2.88 -10.14
CA LYS A 229 15.72 1.81 -10.14
C LYS A 229 16.97 2.16 -10.95
N MET A 230 16.87 3.10 -11.89
CA MET A 230 18.02 3.63 -12.62
C MET A 230 18.88 4.53 -11.72
N TRP A 231 18.26 5.21 -10.75
CA TRP A 231 18.89 6.19 -9.85
C TRP A 231 19.32 5.61 -8.49
N SER A 232 19.08 4.32 -8.23
CA SER A 232 19.36 3.78 -6.90
C SER A 232 20.85 3.77 -6.57
N THR A 233 21.13 3.79 -5.27
CA THR A 233 22.47 3.68 -4.67
C THR A 233 23.24 2.41 -5.02
N GLN A 234 22.62 1.44 -5.70
CA GLN A 234 23.30 0.22 -6.15
C GLN A 234 24.25 0.47 -7.35
N TYR A 235 24.07 1.58 -8.08
CA TYR A 235 24.92 1.96 -9.21
C TYR A 235 25.88 3.07 -8.81
N THR A 236 27.13 2.92 -9.23
CA THR A 236 28.11 3.99 -9.13
C THR A 236 27.73 5.17 -10.03
N PRO A 237 28.16 6.41 -9.71
CA PRO A 237 27.97 7.55 -10.59
C PRO A 237 28.43 7.29 -12.03
N GLN A 238 29.53 6.56 -12.21
CA GLN A 238 30.07 6.22 -13.54
C GLN A 238 29.14 5.28 -14.32
N GLU A 239 28.53 4.28 -13.67
CA GLU A 239 27.55 3.40 -14.32
C GLU A 239 26.28 4.14 -14.71
N LYS A 240 25.78 5.02 -13.82
CA LYS A 240 24.64 5.90 -14.15
C LYS A 240 24.96 6.81 -15.34
N HIS A 241 26.16 7.40 -15.37
CA HIS A 241 26.63 8.22 -16.50
C HIS A 241 26.67 7.42 -17.81
N GLN A 242 27.22 6.20 -17.79
CA GLN A 242 27.26 5.33 -18.98
C GLN A 242 25.87 4.95 -19.46
N LYS A 243 24.96 4.58 -18.56
CA LYS A 243 23.56 4.29 -18.87
C LYS A 243 22.87 5.50 -19.50
N MET A 244 23.02 6.68 -18.90
CA MET A 244 22.49 7.93 -19.46
C MET A 244 23.05 8.21 -20.85
N THR A 245 24.36 8.11 -21.02
CA THR A 245 25.03 8.35 -22.31
C THR A 245 24.50 7.40 -23.39
N ARG A 246 24.27 6.12 -23.05
CA ARG A 246 23.65 5.15 -23.96
C ARG A 246 22.20 5.53 -24.28
N TRP A 247 21.39 5.85 -23.28
CA TRP A 247 20.00 6.27 -23.48
C TRP A 247 19.89 7.54 -24.33
N MET A 248 20.83 8.47 -24.20
CA MET A 248 20.91 9.70 -24.98
C MET A 248 21.63 9.55 -26.33
N ARG A 249 22.07 8.35 -26.69
CA ARG A 249 22.61 8.07 -28.02
C ARG A 249 21.51 8.39 -29.06
N ASP A 250 21.91 9.03 -30.15
CA ASP A 250 21.04 9.42 -31.27
C ASP A 250 19.91 10.41 -30.91
N VAL A 251 20.10 11.17 -29.84
CA VAL A 251 19.24 12.33 -29.50
C VAL A 251 19.63 13.50 -30.40
N CYS A 252 18.78 13.79 -31.39
CA CYS A 252 18.95 14.95 -32.27
C CYS A 252 18.34 16.26 -31.71
N ASP A 253 17.83 16.25 -30.47
CA ASP A 253 17.14 17.41 -29.88
C ASP A 253 18.03 18.04 -28.80
N PHE A 254 18.72 19.10 -29.20
CA PHE A 254 19.58 19.89 -28.33
C PHE A 254 18.86 21.21 -28.04
N HIS A 255 18.47 21.42 -26.79
CA HIS A 255 17.98 22.71 -26.30
C HIS A 255 19.15 23.44 -25.65
N ASP A 256 19.53 24.59 -26.21
CA ASP A 256 20.68 25.38 -25.74
C ASP A 256 22.01 24.60 -25.66
N GLY A 257 22.21 23.63 -26.57
CA GLY A 257 23.40 22.77 -26.59
C GLY A 257 23.35 21.56 -25.64
N HIS A 258 22.23 21.38 -24.93
CA HIS A 258 22.02 20.28 -23.98
C HIS A 258 20.92 19.32 -24.47
N PRO A 259 21.15 18.00 -24.53
CA PRO A 259 20.11 17.02 -24.84
C PRO A 259 18.92 17.17 -23.89
N TYR A 260 17.73 17.44 -24.44
CA TYR A 260 16.51 17.65 -23.65
C TYR A 260 16.59 18.78 -22.59
N GLY A 261 17.51 19.74 -22.77
CA GLY A 261 17.75 20.80 -21.79
C GLY A 261 18.42 20.32 -20.49
N MET A 262 19.04 19.14 -20.50
CA MET A 262 19.76 18.59 -19.35
C MET A 262 21.26 18.75 -19.49
N ASP A 263 21.89 19.34 -18.47
CA ASP A 263 23.34 19.36 -18.35
C ASP A 263 23.86 18.03 -17.80
N VAL A 264 24.04 17.07 -18.71
CA VAL A 264 24.49 15.70 -18.42
C VAL A 264 25.83 15.67 -17.67
N VAL A 265 26.69 16.66 -17.94
CA VAL A 265 28.05 16.73 -17.36
C VAL A 265 27.97 17.08 -15.86
N ASN A 266 26.99 17.88 -15.48
CA ASN A 266 26.82 18.40 -14.12
C ASN A 266 25.63 17.75 -13.37
N LEU A 267 25.12 16.59 -13.84
CA LEU A 267 24.12 15.85 -13.10
C LEU A 267 24.70 15.31 -11.79
N ASP A 268 23.95 15.47 -10.70
CA ASP A 268 24.23 14.79 -9.43
C ASP A 268 23.87 13.31 -9.55
N LEU A 269 24.85 12.51 -9.98
CA LEU A 269 24.71 11.06 -10.13
C LEU A 269 24.95 10.30 -8.82
N GLU A 270 25.36 10.99 -7.74
CA GLU A 270 25.45 10.37 -6.41
C GLU A 270 24.05 10.27 -5.77
N SER A 271 23.17 11.22 -6.06
CA SER A 271 21.80 11.23 -5.57
C SER A 271 20.91 10.11 -6.13
N GLU A 272 19.87 9.78 -5.35
CA GLU A 272 18.72 8.98 -5.79
C GLU A 272 17.60 9.85 -6.39
N ASP A 273 17.74 11.18 -6.32
CA ASP A 273 16.84 12.12 -6.98
C ASP A 273 17.04 12.07 -8.50
N PHE A 274 15.93 11.99 -9.21
CA PHE A 274 15.88 12.06 -10.65
C PHE A 274 16.14 13.51 -11.07
N PRO A 275 16.82 13.72 -12.21
CA PRO A 275 16.75 14.97 -12.94
C PRO A 275 15.30 15.34 -13.23
N LYS A 276 14.99 16.64 -13.14
CA LYS A 276 13.61 17.15 -13.22
C LYS A 276 12.81 16.63 -14.43
N PRO A 277 13.34 16.58 -15.67
CA PRO A 277 12.57 16.06 -16.81
C PRO A 277 12.12 14.60 -16.62
N PHE A 278 12.98 13.73 -16.09
CA PHE A 278 12.65 12.33 -15.86
C PHE A 278 11.70 12.12 -14.68
N LEU A 279 11.76 12.98 -13.65
CA LEU A 279 10.76 13.01 -12.59
C LEU A 279 9.36 13.32 -13.16
N LEU A 280 9.29 14.31 -14.06
CA LEU A 280 8.03 14.71 -14.71
C LEU A 280 7.53 13.63 -15.68
N GLU A 281 8.41 13.00 -16.47
CA GLU A 281 8.06 11.84 -17.30
C GLU A 281 7.49 10.71 -16.44
N SER A 282 8.14 10.38 -15.32
CA SER A 282 7.66 9.38 -14.37
C SER A 282 6.26 9.71 -13.84
N PHE A 283 6.00 10.98 -13.52
CA PHE A 283 4.68 11.45 -13.12
C PHE A 283 3.64 11.29 -14.24
N VAL A 284 3.96 11.67 -15.48
CA VAL A 284 3.07 11.52 -16.64
C VAL A 284 2.76 10.04 -16.93
N ASP A 285 3.75 9.15 -16.85
CA ASP A 285 3.56 7.70 -16.96
C ASP A 285 2.54 7.21 -15.92
N MET A 286 2.74 7.58 -14.66
CA MET A 286 1.83 7.24 -13.56
C MET A 286 0.41 7.75 -13.79
N VAL A 287 0.25 9.00 -14.24
CA VAL A 287 -1.05 9.56 -14.64
C VAL A 287 -1.66 8.76 -15.80
N GLY A 288 -0.87 8.42 -16.82
CA GLY A 288 -1.30 7.61 -17.96
C GLY A 288 -1.79 6.22 -17.55
N VAL A 289 -1.06 5.52 -16.67
CA VAL A 289 -1.46 4.22 -16.11
C VAL A 289 -2.77 4.33 -15.32
N GLU A 290 -2.91 5.35 -14.48
CA GLU A 290 -4.11 5.54 -13.66
C GLU A 290 -5.33 5.87 -14.56
N TRP A 291 -5.13 6.72 -15.57
CA TRP A 291 -6.16 7.07 -16.54
C TRP A 291 -6.64 5.84 -17.32
N GLU A 292 -5.68 5.08 -17.84
CA GLU A 292 -5.93 3.87 -18.61
C GLU A 292 -6.66 2.80 -17.79
N ARG A 293 -6.19 2.52 -16.56
CA ARG A 293 -6.55 1.29 -15.83
C ARG A 293 -7.58 1.48 -14.74
N LYS A 294 -7.72 2.69 -14.19
CA LYS A 294 -8.61 2.96 -13.04
C LYS A 294 -9.73 3.93 -13.39
N LYS A 295 -9.46 4.90 -14.24
CA LYS A 295 -10.42 5.94 -14.66
C LYS A 295 -11.16 5.59 -15.96
N GLY A 296 -11.06 4.32 -16.39
CA GLY A 296 -11.89 3.74 -17.44
C GLY A 296 -11.68 4.32 -18.82
N LYS A 297 -10.50 4.89 -19.12
CA LYS A 297 -10.21 5.52 -20.41
C LYS A 297 -11.19 6.67 -20.77
N ASN A 298 -11.82 7.30 -19.77
CA ASN A 298 -12.80 8.37 -19.98
C ASN A 298 -12.11 9.65 -20.48
N LEU A 299 -12.42 10.09 -21.70
CA LEU A 299 -11.84 11.30 -22.28
C LEU A 299 -12.42 12.59 -21.68
N ASP A 300 -13.60 12.52 -21.08
CA ASP A 300 -14.31 13.66 -20.48
C ASP A 300 -13.94 13.90 -19.01
N ILE A 301 -12.94 13.18 -18.49
CA ILE A 301 -12.42 13.40 -17.14
C ILE A 301 -11.88 14.83 -17.00
N SER A 302 -12.06 15.49 -15.85
CA SER A 302 -11.44 16.80 -15.58
C SER A 302 -9.93 16.70 -15.37
N THR A 303 -9.19 17.80 -15.49
CA THR A 303 -7.72 17.78 -15.36
C THR A 303 -7.32 17.50 -13.92
N ARG A 304 -8.07 18.04 -12.94
CA ARG A 304 -7.92 17.70 -11.52
C ARG A 304 -8.19 16.22 -11.22
N GLU A 305 -9.26 15.65 -11.79
CA GLU A 305 -9.58 14.23 -11.62
C GLU A 305 -8.51 13.36 -12.25
N LEU A 306 -7.91 13.79 -13.36
CA LEU A 306 -6.83 13.08 -14.04
C LEU A 306 -5.57 12.96 -13.17
N VAL A 307 -5.14 14.04 -12.52
CA VAL A 307 -3.91 14.02 -11.70
C VAL A 307 -4.12 13.51 -10.29
N TYR A 308 -5.35 13.52 -9.76
CA TYR A 308 -5.59 13.01 -8.42
C TYR A 308 -5.34 11.51 -8.33
N MET A 309 -4.51 11.13 -7.35
CA MET A 309 -4.10 9.76 -7.08
C MET A 309 -3.75 9.59 -5.60
N ASP A 310 -3.67 8.32 -5.18
CA ASP A 310 -3.33 7.93 -3.81
C ASP A 310 -1.83 8.14 -3.52
N ASP A 311 -1.49 8.71 -2.36
CA ASP A 311 -0.11 8.97 -1.92
C ASP A 311 0.78 7.71 -1.96
N LYS A 312 0.22 6.50 -1.91
CA LYS A 312 0.99 5.25 -2.06
C LYS A 312 1.74 5.14 -3.40
N PHE A 313 1.26 5.80 -4.45
CA PHE A 313 1.96 5.83 -5.73
C PHE A 313 3.19 6.73 -5.68
N LEU A 314 3.16 7.78 -4.85
CA LEU A 314 4.27 8.69 -4.63
C LEU A 314 5.34 8.09 -3.69
N ALA A 315 5.03 7.00 -2.99
CA ALA A 315 5.99 6.29 -2.11
C ALA A 315 7.21 5.72 -2.86
N ARG A 316 7.19 5.70 -4.20
CA ARG A 316 8.33 5.29 -5.03
C ARG A 316 9.40 6.37 -5.20
N TYR A 317 9.12 7.60 -4.81
CA TYR A 317 10.02 8.75 -4.93
C TYR A 317 10.75 9.00 -3.62
N THR A 318 11.89 9.70 -3.69
CA THR A 318 12.52 10.26 -2.49
C THR A 318 11.57 11.27 -1.84
N ARG A 319 11.81 11.59 -0.56
CA ARG A 319 10.97 12.57 0.17
C ARG A 319 10.89 13.91 -0.56
N ARG A 320 12.02 14.42 -1.07
CA ARG A 320 12.07 15.70 -1.79
C ARG A 320 11.23 15.65 -3.06
N GLN A 321 11.41 14.62 -3.87
CA GLN A 321 10.68 14.43 -5.12
C GLN A 321 9.19 14.20 -4.92
N HIS A 322 8.80 13.47 -3.87
CA HIS A 322 7.41 13.32 -3.47
C HIS A 322 6.75 14.69 -3.34
N TRP A 323 7.38 15.63 -2.60
CA TRP A 323 6.84 16.97 -2.42
C TRP A 323 6.82 17.76 -3.72
N THR A 324 7.87 17.69 -4.55
CA THR A 324 7.87 18.32 -5.88
C THR A 324 6.67 17.87 -6.73
N ILE A 325 6.36 16.56 -6.75
CA ILE A 325 5.21 16.03 -7.49
C ILE A 325 3.89 16.43 -6.84
N LYS A 326 3.82 16.45 -5.51
CA LYS A 326 2.60 16.82 -4.79
C LYS A 326 2.25 18.29 -4.99
N ASP A 327 3.25 19.16 -4.99
CA ASP A 327 3.08 20.59 -5.23
C ASP A 327 2.65 20.84 -6.69
N LEU A 328 3.22 20.10 -7.66
CA LEU A 328 2.76 20.10 -9.05
C LEU A 328 1.30 19.63 -9.17
N MET A 329 0.91 18.56 -8.49
CA MET A 329 -0.48 18.09 -8.46
C MET A 329 -1.42 19.15 -7.89
N ASP A 330 -1.03 19.82 -6.81
CA ASP A 330 -1.82 20.88 -6.19
C ASP A 330 -1.96 22.09 -7.12
N GLU A 331 -0.90 22.49 -7.82
CA GLU A 331 -0.94 23.55 -8.85
C GLU A 331 -1.93 23.21 -9.96
N ILE A 332 -1.86 21.98 -10.49
CA ILE A 332 -2.77 21.50 -11.54
C ILE A 332 -4.22 21.48 -11.03
N ILE A 333 -4.47 20.98 -9.82
CA ILE A 333 -5.83 20.94 -9.25
C ILE A 333 -6.36 22.35 -9.00
N ALA A 334 -5.52 23.28 -8.53
CA ALA A 334 -5.89 24.66 -8.28
C ALA A 334 -6.21 25.46 -9.55
N SER A 335 -5.67 25.05 -10.69
CA SER A 335 -5.96 25.68 -11.99
C SER A 335 -7.31 25.30 -12.60
N ASP A 336 -8.00 24.29 -12.06
CA ASP A 336 -9.24 23.75 -12.63
C ASP A 336 -10.44 24.60 -12.19
N ASP A 337 -11.06 25.28 -13.16
CA ASP A 337 -12.19 26.22 -12.95
C ASP A 337 -13.46 25.54 -12.41
N THR A 338 -13.57 24.21 -12.54
CA THR A 338 -14.72 23.46 -12.01
C THR A 338 -14.70 23.37 -10.50
N LEU A 339 -13.58 23.69 -9.85
CA LEU A 339 -13.45 23.69 -8.40
C LEU A 339 -14.37 24.71 -7.73
N ASP A 340 -14.59 25.87 -8.34
CA ASP A 340 -15.49 26.90 -7.83
C ASP A 340 -16.96 26.46 -7.86
N LYS A 341 -17.28 25.39 -8.61
CA LYS A 341 -18.62 24.79 -8.69
C LYS A 341 -18.88 23.77 -7.58
N VAL A 342 -17.85 23.38 -6.81
CA VAL A 342 -18.01 22.40 -5.73
C VAL A 342 -18.78 23.03 -4.58
N VAL A 343 -19.99 22.53 -4.34
CA VAL A 343 -20.84 23.01 -3.25
C VAL A 343 -20.37 22.39 -1.93
N LEU A 344 -19.79 23.23 -1.08
CA LEU A 344 -19.42 22.87 0.29
C LEU A 344 -20.58 23.17 1.25
N THR A 345 -20.76 22.32 2.26
CA THR A 345 -21.62 22.61 3.41
C THR A 345 -20.98 23.69 4.30
N GLU A 346 -21.73 24.24 5.24
CA GLU A 346 -21.17 25.18 6.23
C GLU A 346 -20.02 24.56 7.03
N ARG A 347 -20.19 23.30 7.47
CA ARG A 347 -19.17 22.57 8.23
C ARG A 347 -17.92 22.31 7.40
N GLU A 348 -18.07 21.99 6.12
CA GLU A 348 -16.95 21.83 5.20
C GLU A 348 -16.20 23.14 4.98
N ARG A 349 -16.91 24.26 4.75
CA ARG A 349 -16.28 25.59 4.70
C ARG A 349 -15.53 25.93 5.99
N MET A 350 -16.08 25.53 7.13
CA MET A 350 -15.43 25.68 8.43
C MET A 350 -14.13 24.85 8.50
N LEU A 351 -14.17 23.58 8.07
CA LEU A 351 -12.99 22.73 8.03
C LEU A 351 -11.91 23.30 7.09
N MET A 352 -12.31 23.86 5.95
CA MET A 352 -11.41 24.48 4.97
C MET A 352 -10.56 25.62 5.56
N THR A 353 -11.02 26.33 6.60
CA THR A 353 -10.23 27.41 7.20
C THR A 353 -9.00 26.89 7.96
N THR A 354 -9.00 25.60 8.32
CA THR A 354 -7.87 24.91 8.98
C THR A 354 -6.85 24.34 8.01
N VAL A 355 -7.17 24.34 6.71
CA VAL A 355 -6.32 23.77 5.67
C VAL A 355 -5.40 24.86 5.11
N PRO A 356 -4.08 24.59 4.98
CA PRO A 356 -3.14 25.53 4.38
C PRO A 356 -3.61 26.01 3.01
N ARG A 357 -3.44 27.30 2.70
CA ARG A 357 -4.00 27.92 1.49
C ARG A 357 -3.66 27.17 0.21
N LEU A 358 -2.39 26.77 0.08
CA LEU A 358 -1.86 26.04 -1.08
C LEU A 358 -2.50 24.66 -1.26
N ARG A 359 -3.00 24.05 -0.18
CA ARG A 359 -3.62 22.71 -0.17
C ARG A 359 -5.15 22.76 -0.30
N ARG A 360 -5.76 23.94 -0.25
CA ARG A 360 -7.23 24.08 -0.19
C ARG A 360 -7.90 23.46 -1.40
N SER A 361 -7.39 23.71 -2.60
CA SER A 361 -7.98 23.20 -3.84
C SER A 361 -8.01 21.68 -3.88
N THR A 362 -6.88 21.05 -3.54
CA THR A 362 -6.77 19.60 -3.42
C THR A 362 -7.69 19.04 -2.34
N PHE A 363 -7.81 19.72 -1.21
CA PHE A 363 -8.69 19.26 -0.14
C PHE A 363 -10.19 19.37 -0.47
N VAL A 364 -10.61 20.45 -1.14
CA VAL A 364 -11.98 20.57 -1.68
C VAL A 364 -12.27 19.42 -2.64
N PHE A 365 -11.32 19.13 -3.53
CA PHE A 365 -11.47 18.01 -4.46
C PHE A 365 -11.53 16.65 -3.72
N GLN A 366 -10.74 16.46 -2.67
CA GLN A 366 -10.82 15.26 -1.82
C GLN A 366 -12.18 15.11 -1.14
N ILE A 367 -12.80 16.20 -0.67
CA ILE A 367 -14.17 16.19 -0.11
C ILE A 367 -15.15 15.69 -1.18
N GLU A 368 -15.09 16.24 -2.40
CA GLU A 368 -15.98 15.83 -3.50
C GLU A 368 -15.81 14.34 -3.84
N VAL A 369 -14.56 13.88 -4.00
CA VAL A 369 -14.27 12.46 -4.30
C VAL A 369 -14.75 11.56 -3.17
N GLN A 370 -14.53 11.94 -1.91
CA GLN A 370 -14.97 11.15 -0.76
C GLN A 370 -16.49 11.04 -0.69
N LYS A 371 -17.23 12.12 -0.99
CA LYS A 371 -18.70 12.08 -1.12
C LYS A 371 -19.14 11.05 -2.17
N LYS A 372 -18.57 11.11 -3.39
CA LYS A 372 -18.89 10.17 -4.48
C LYS A 372 -18.59 8.70 -4.08
N ILE A 373 -17.50 8.46 -3.37
CA ILE A 373 -17.13 7.11 -2.88
C ILE A 373 -18.17 6.61 -1.87
N GLU A 374 -18.53 7.42 -0.88
CA GLU A 374 -19.48 7.02 0.17
C GLU A 374 -20.91 6.88 -0.35
N GLU A 375 -21.33 7.74 -1.29
CA GLU A 375 -22.61 7.62 -2.00
C GLU A 375 -22.68 6.28 -2.73
N LYS A 376 -21.66 5.97 -3.54
CA LYS A 376 -21.59 4.69 -4.26
C LYS A 376 -21.62 3.50 -3.31
N ARG A 377 -20.94 3.59 -2.15
CA ARG A 377 -20.90 2.52 -1.14
C ARG A 377 -22.27 2.31 -0.49
N LEU A 378 -22.90 3.36 0.02
CA LEU A 378 -24.16 3.27 0.75
C LEU A 378 -25.35 3.01 -0.18
N ILE A 379 -25.44 3.71 -1.30
CA ILE A 379 -26.52 3.51 -2.29
C ILE A 379 -26.37 2.16 -2.98
N GLY A 380 -25.14 1.78 -3.36
CA GLY A 380 -24.87 0.47 -3.96
C GLY A 380 -25.29 -0.70 -3.06
N SER A 381 -25.04 -0.59 -1.75
CA SER A 381 -25.49 -1.60 -0.77
C SER A 381 -27.01 -1.58 -0.56
N ALA A 382 -27.65 -0.41 -0.61
CA ALA A 382 -29.10 -0.30 -0.44
C ALA A 382 -29.89 -0.85 -1.64
N LEU A 383 -29.46 -0.57 -2.87
CA LEU A 383 -30.08 -1.09 -4.10
C LEU A 383 -30.05 -2.62 -4.15
N THR A 384 -29.03 -3.25 -3.57
CA THR A 384 -28.98 -4.71 -3.44
C THR A 384 -29.89 -5.24 -2.33
N ALA A 385 -30.28 -4.41 -1.37
CA ALA A 385 -30.99 -4.85 -0.16
C ALA A 385 -32.52 -4.68 -0.26
N LYS A 386 -33.04 -3.53 -0.71
CA LYS A 386 -34.49 -3.24 -0.74
C LYS A 386 -34.83 -2.17 -1.79
N GLY A 387 -35.73 -2.49 -2.72
CA GLY A 387 -36.14 -1.61 -3.83
C GLY A 387 -37.05 -0.43 -3.45
N GLU A 388 -36.70 0.33 -2.41
CA GLU A 388 -37.49 1.50 -1.96
C GLU A 388 -36.83 2.82 -2.41
N ASN A 389 -37.50 3.56 -3.29
CA ASN A 389 -37.01 4.81 -3.89
C ASN A 389 -36.96 6.00 -2.90
N GLY A 390 -37.63 5.93 -1.75
CA GLY A 390 -37.64 7.01 -0.75
C GLY A 390 -36.38 7.09 0.13
N ALA A 391 -35.49 6.08 0.07
CA ALA A 391 -34.30 6.02 0.91
C ALA A 391 -33.08 6.78 0.34
N ALA A 392 -33.13 7.24 -0.91
CA ALA A 392 -31.97 7.77 -1.62
C ALA A 392 -31.40 9.05 -0.97
N ASP A 393 -32.25 10.02 -0.64
CA ASP A 393 -31.81 11.29 -0.06
C ASP A 393 -31.22 11.11 1.35
N VAL A 394 -31.85 10.25 2.16
CA VAL A 394 -31.36 9.93 3.51
C VAL A 394 -29.99 9.23 3.44
N LEU A 395 -29.82 8.29 2.50
CA LEU A 395 -28.55 7.60 2.29
C LEU A 395 -27.47 8.54 1.74
N THR A 396 -27.84 9.49 0.88
CA THR A 396 -26.93 10.50 0.34
C THR A 396 -26.44 11.43 1.44
N ASN A 397 -27.33 11.95 2.28
CA ASN A 397 -26.96 12.77 3.44
C ASN A 397 -26.05 12.00 4.40
N ARG A 398 -26.36 10.73 4.69
CA ARG A 398 -25.50 9.87 5.52
C ARG A 398 -24.13 9.62 4.88
N ALA A 399 -24.07 9.48 3.55
CA ALA A 399 -22.82 9.35 2.82
C ALA A 399 -21.98 10.63 2.94
N HIS A 400 -22.60 11.80 2.81
CA HIS A 400 -21.93 13.09 2.96
C HIS A 400 -21.43 13.32 4.38
N ASP A 401 -22.22 12.96 5.39
CA ASP A 401 -21.79 13.01 6.80
C ASP A 401 -20.58 12.08 7.04
N THR A 402 -20.65 10.85 6.52
CA THR A 402 -19.54 9.89 6.61
C THR A 402 -18.27 10.45 5.94
N ALA A 403 -18.43 11.04 4.75
CA ALA A 403 -17.32 11.68 4.03
C ALA A 403 -16.73 12.84 4.84
N TYR A 404 -17.57 13.72 5.39
CA TYR A 404 -17.12 14.83 6.23
C TYR A 404 -16.29 14.35 7.43
N LEU A 405 -16.75 13.33 8.16
CA LEU A 405 -16.02 12.77 9.31
C LEU A 405 -14.66 12.18 8.92
N ILE A 406 -14.59 11.49 7.77
CA ILE A 406 -13.32 11.01 7.22
C ILE A 406 -12.41 12.20 6.90
N MET A 407 -12.94 13.27 6.29
CA MET A 407 -12.17 14.45 5.91
C MET A 407 -11.68 15.25 7.11
N VAL A 408 -12.46 15.38 8.21
CA VAL A 408 -11.99 15.94 9.48
C VAL A 408 -10.79 15.16 9.98
N SER A 409 -10.88 13.83 9.99
CA SER A 409 -9.79 12.98 10.46
C SER A 409 -8.53 13.15 9.62
N ARG A 410 -8.66 13.21 8.29
CA ARG A 410 -7.52 13.45 7.38
C ARG A 410 -6.92 14.82 7.58
N ALA A 411 -7.73 15.88 7.75
CA ALA A 411 -7.21 17.21 8.03
C ALA A 411 -6.33 17.20 9.29
N VAL A 412 -6.83 16.62 10.38
CA VAL A 412 -6.10 16.53 11.66
C VAL A 412 -4.82 15.71 11.53
N THR A 413 -4.85 14.54 10.88
CA THR A 413 -3.71 13.62 10.89
C THR A 413 -2.70 13.84 9.77
N GLU A 414 -3.13 14.39 8.63
CA GLU A 414 -2.33 14.45 7.39
C GLU A 414 -1.99 15.89 6.97
N LEU A 415 -2.82 16.88 7.30
CA LEU A 415 -2.66 18.25 6.79
C LEU A 415 -2.27 19.28 7.85
N TRP A 416 -2.73 19.11 9.09
CA TRP A 416 -2.41 20.06 10.14
C TRP A 416 -0.92 19.98 10.49
N GLY A 417 -0.25 21.13 10.37
CA GLY A 417 1.11 21.31 10.86
C GLY A 417 1.22 21.03 12.35
N ARG A 418 2.45 20.82 12.84
CA ARG A 418 2.73 20.56 14.26
C ARG A 418 2.13 21.63 15.19
N PRO A 419 2.24 22.95 14.92
CA PRO A 419 1.68 23.97 15.82
C PRO A 419 0.17 23.85 16.00
N LEU A 420 -0.59 23.67 14.90
CA LEU A 420 -2.04 23.55 14.94
C LEU A 420 -2.49 22.25 15.64
N ARG A 421 -1.82 21.12 15.39
CA ARG A 421 -2.09 19.86 16.10
C ARG A 421 -1.85 20.00 17.60
N GLN A 422 -0.76 20.64 18.00
CA GLN A 422 -0.44 20.85 19.41
C GLN A 422 -1.47 21.78 20.07
N GLN A 423 -1.88 22.86 19.40
CA GLN A 423 -2.96 23.73 19.88
C GLN A 423 -4.27 22.94 20.06
N ALA A 424 -4.71 22.21 19.03
CA ALA A 424 -5.93 21.41 19.10
C ALA A 424 -5.89 20.36 20.21
N GLN A 425 -4.74 19.69 20.38
CA GLN A 425 -4.53 18.76 21.48
C GLN A 425 -4.65 19.44 22.84
N ASN A 426 -3.98 20.56 23.05
CA ASN A 426 -4.06 21.30 24.31
C ASN A 426 -5.50 21.70 24.62
N VAL A 427 -6.21 22.27 23.64
CA VAL A 427 -7.60 22.70 23.78
C VAL A 427 -8.53 21.55 24.14
N ILE A 428 -8.40 20.40 23.45
CA ILE A 428 -9.20 19.19 23.74
C ILE A 428 -8.89 18.66 25.15
N LEU A 429 -7.62 18.61 25.55
CA LEU A 429 -7.23 18.09 26.86
C LEU A 429 -7.67 19.01 28.00
N GLN A 430 -7.61 20.33 27.82
CA GLN A 430 -8.17 21.28 28.79
C GLN A 430 -9.68 21.12 28.93
N GLN A 431 -10.39 20.92 27.81
CA GLN A 431 -11.82 20.63 27.85
C GLN A 431 -12.11 19.28 28.53
N ALA A 432 -11.27 18.26 28.34
CA ALA A 432 -11.39 16.97 29.00
C ALA A 432 -11.20 17.04 30.52
N ILE A 433 -10.31 17.90 31.00
CA ILE A 433 -10.13 18.19 32.43
C ILE A 433 -11.37 18.90 32.99
N LYS A 434 -11.85 19.91 32.28
CA LYS A 434 -13.07 20.66 32.66
C LYS A 434 -14.28 19.74 32.78
N ASP A 435 -14.43 18.80 31.84
CA ASP A 435 -15.51 17.80 31.84
C ASP A 435 -15.20 16.57 32.72
N LYS A 436 -14.08 16.58 33.45
CA LYS A 436 -13.64 15.56 34.44
C LYS A 436 -13.40 14.16 33.86
N PHE A 437 -13.06 14.05 32.57
CA PHE A 437 -12.66 12.77 31.99
C PHE A 437 -11.25 12.36 32.41
N ILE A 438 -10.36 13.33 32.63
CA ILE A 438 -8.99 13.18 33.15
C ILE A 438 -8.68 14.27 34.18
N THR A 439 -7.62 14.10 34.95
CA THR A 439 -7.08 15.12 35.88
C THR A 439 -5.86 15.82 35.29
N GLN A 440 -5.46 16.95 35.89
CA GLN A 440 -4.24 17.67 35.50
C GLN A 440 -2.99 16.79 35.61
N ASP A 441 -2.88 15.98 36.66
CA ASP A 441 -1.74 15.09 36.90
C ASP A 441 -1.65 13.95 35.88
N GLN A 442 -2.77 13.59 35.25
CA GLN A 442 -2.83 12.56 34.21
C GLN A 442 -2.36 13.08 32.84
N LEU A 443 -2.23 14.40 32.63
CA LEU A 443 -1.80 14.95 31.32
C LEU A 443 -0.46 14.39 30.85
N LYS A 444 0.50 14.25 31.77
CA LYS A 444 1.82 13.68 31.45
C LYS A 444 1.72 12.27 30.87
N TRP A 445 0.74 11.47 31.35
CA TRP A 445 0.51 10.10 30.88
C TRP A 445 -0.22 10.06 29.52
N VAL A 446 -1.11 11.02 29.26
CA VAL A 446 -1.77 11.15 27.95
C VAL A 446 -0.76 11.52 26.84
N LEU A 447 0.27 12.30 27.19
CA LEU A 447 1.26 12.82 26.23
C LEU A 447 2.43 11.86 25.94
N VAL A 448 2.50 10.71 26.62
CA VAL A 448 3.63 9.75 26.53
C VAL A 448 3.99 9.33 25.11
N PHE A 449 2.99 9.08 24.25
CA PHE A 449 3.21 8.60 22.87
C PHE A 449 2.94 9.67 21.80
N ASN A 450 2.91 10.95 22.18
CA ASN A 450 2.63 12.07 21.27
C ASN A 450 3.91 12.80 20.80
N SER A 451 5.08 12.19 20.91
CA SER A 451 6.27 12.67 20.21
C SER A 451 6.05 12.54 18.70
N LEU A 452 5.62 13.64 18.08
CA LEU A 452 5.66 13.74 16.62
C LEU A 452 7.12 13.52 16.20
N PRO A 453 7.41 12.69 15.19
CA PRO A 453 8.77 12.46 14.73
C PRO A 453 9.47 13.79 14.46
N GLU A 454 10.67 13.99 15.01
CA GLU A 454 11.45 15.22 14.85
C GLU A 454 11.68 15.57 13.37
N ASP A 455 11.73 14.55 12.51
CA ASP A 455 11.89 14.70 11.07
C ASP A 455 10.74 15.44 10.36
N ALA A 456 9.62 15.72 11.03
CA ALA A 456 8.55 16.56 10.51
C ALA A 456 8.89 18.07 10.50
N GLU A 457 9.97 18.50 11.17
CA GLU A 457 10.37 19.91 11.29
C GLU A 457 10.82 20.56 9.97
N SER A 458 11.16 19.77 8.93
CA SER A 458 11.47 20.31 7.61
C SER A 458 10.24 20.77 6.81
N GLN A 459 9.02 20.58 7.33
CA GLN A 459 7.81 21.22 6.78
C GLN A 459 7.83 22.70 7.16
N SER A 460 8.31 23.51 6.22
CA SER A 460 8.50 24.95 6.33
C SER A 460 7.25 25.68 6.84
N GLU A 461 7.45 26.84 7.46
CA GLU A 461 6.43 27.85 7.83
C GLU A 461 5.38 28.16 6.75
N ARG A 462 5.59 27.74 5.49
CA ARG A 462 4.66 27.86 4.35
C ARG A 462 3.32 27.14 4.53
N ASP A 463 3.23 26.19 5.46
CA ASP A 463 2.01 25.40 5.70
C ASP A 463 1.18 25.90 6.90
N LEU A 464 1.45 27.10 7.44
CA LEU A 464 0.58 27.68 8.46
C LEU A 464 -0.77 28.09 7.84
N PRO A 465 -1.91 27.80 8.49
CA PRO A 465 -3.20 28.33 8.05
C PRO A 465 -3.18 29.87 8.11
N ASP A 466 -3.75 30.53 7.10
CA ASP A 466 -3.76 32.00 6.97
C ASP A 466 -4.50 32.74 8.11
N GLY A 467 -5.21 32.03 8.98
CA GLY A 467 -6.07 32.62 10.00
C GLY A 467 -5.77 32.13 11.41
N PRO A 468 -5.96 32.97 12.44
CA PRO A 468 -5.93 32.52 13.82
C PRO A 468 -7.04 31.48 14.00
N THR A 469 -6.64 30.24 14.25
CA THR A 469 -7.60 29.20 14.61
C THR A 469 -7.92 29.40 16.09
N ASN A 470 -9.08 30.00 16.42
CA ASN A 470 -9.49 30.20 17.81
C ASN A 470 -9.83 28.84 18.46
N ASP A 471 -9.51 28.69 19.73
CA ASP A 471 -9.79 27.51 20.55
C ASP A 471 -11.27 27.12 20.53
N ASP A 472 -12.19 28.10 20.55
CA ASP A 472 -13.64 27.85 20.45
C ASP A 472 -14.02 27.13 19.15
N PHE A 473 -13.35 27.46 18.05
CA PHE A 473 -13.58 26.81 16.78
C PHE A 473 -13.06 25.37 16.79
N LEU A 474 -11.89 25.11 17.37
CA LEU A 474 -11.34 23.75 17.51
C LEU A 474 -12.23 22.88 18.39
N LEU A 475 -12.77 23.44 19.49
CA LEU A 475 -13.74 22.76 20.32
C LEU A 475 -15.02 22.45 19.54
N ARG A 476 -15.59 23.42 18.82
CA ARG A 476 -16.78 23.15 17.99
C ARG A 476 -16.52 22.04 16.97
N LEU A 477 -15.41 22.13 16.23
CA LEU A 477 -15.07 21.16 15.19
C LEU A 477 -14.84 19.75 15.74
N LEU A 478 -13.98 19.60 16.75
CA LEU A 478 -13.51 18.30 17.21
C LEU A 478 -14.32 17.75 18.39
N TRP A 479 -14.63 18.59 19.38
CA TRP A 479 -15.36 18.17 20.58
C TRP A 479 -16.84 17.95 20.30
N VAL A 480 -17.47 18.86 19.55
CA VAL A 480 -18.92 18.86 19.29
C VAL A 480 -19.26 18.15 17.98
N ASP A 481 -18.81 18.67 16.83
CA ASP A 481 -19.23 18.16 15.51
C ASP A 481 -18.65 16.77 15.21
N PHE A 482 -17.36 16.56 15.48
CA PHE A 482 -16.71 15.26 15.32
C PHE A 482 -16.96 14.31 16.51
N ASN A 483 -17.50 14.83 17.62
CA ASN A 483 -17.94 14.10 18.81
C ASN A 483 -16.83 13.31 19.54
N ILE A 484 -15.66 13.91 19.73
CA ILE A 484 -14.61 13.35 20.62
C ILE A 484 -15.12 13.17 22.05
N ARG A 485 -16.07 14.01 22.49
CA ARG A 485 -16.67 13.92 23.82
C ARG A 485 -17.27 12.54 24.09
N GLU A 486 -17.99 11.96 23.13
CA GLU A 486 -18.56 10.62 23.26
C GLU A 486 -17.47 9.55 23.37
N HIS A 487 -16.41 9.63 22.57
CA HIS A 487 -15.24 8.74 22.71
C HIS A 487 -14.60 8.86 24.11
N PHE A 488 -14.40 10.08 24.62
CA PHE A 488 -13.83 10.28 25.96
C PHE A 488 -14.75 9.75 27.06
N SER A 489 -16.07 9.88 26.89
CA SER A 489 -17.06 9.26 27.79
C SER A 489 -16.93 7.73 27.81
N GLN A 490 -16.81 7.09 26.64
CA GLN A 490 -16.64 5.65 26.52
C GLN A 490 -15.32 5.16 27.16
N VAL A 491 -14.21 5.83 26.88
CA VAL A 491 -12.90 5.50 27.48
C VAL A 491 -12.92 5.72 29.00
N HIS A 492 -13.51 6.82 29.47
CA HIS A 492 -13.63 7.09 30.89
C HIS A 492 -14.48 6.03 31.61
N SER A 493 -15.61 5.62 31.02
CA SER A 493 -16.45 4.54 31.55
C SER A 493 -15.69 3.21 31.60
N HIS A 494 -14.98 2.83 30.54
CA HIS A 494 -14.14 1.63 30.52
C HIS A 494 -13.09 1.65 31.64
N ARG A 495 -12.35 2.77 31.79
CA ARG A 495 -11.37 2.93 32.86
C ARG A 495 -11.98 2.82 34.27
N GLN A 496 -13.24 3.24 34.47
CA GLN A 496 -13.94 3.00 35.73
C GLN A 496 -14.15 1.52 36.00
N TRP A 497 -14.55 0.75 34.97
CA TRP A 497 -14.69 -0.71 35.07
C TRP A 497 -13.34 -1.40 35.34
N VAL A 498 -12.27 -0.96 34.68
CA VAL A 498 -10.90 -1.46 34.94
C VAL A 498 -10.48 -1.25 36.40
N ARG A 499 -10.72 -0.06 36.96
CA ARG A 499 -10.47 0.21 38.40
C ARG A 499 -11.33 -0.66 39.31
N GLN A 500 -12.60 -0.86 38.98
CA GLN A 500 -13.51 -1.69 39.79
C GLN A 500 -13.07 -3.16 39.77
N SER A 501 -12.73 -3.69 38.59
CA SER A 501 -12.16 -5.04 38.41
C SER A 501 -10.87 -5.19 39.21
N TYR A 502 -9.95 -4.24 39.11
CA TYR A 502 -8.71 -4.25 39.89
C TYR A 502 -8.98 -4.28 41.39
N ARG A 503 -9.86 -3.41 41.91
CA ARG A 503 -10.17 -3.38 43.35
C ARG A 503 -10.74 -4.70 43.87
N ARG A 504 -11.51 -5.44 43.06
CA ARG A 504 -11.97 -6.78 43.44
C ARG A 504 -10.85 -7.83 43.39
N LEU A 505 -9.94 -7.70 42.43
CA LEU A 505 -8.94 -8.73 42.13
C LEU A 505 -7.54 -8.46 42.73
N SER A 506 -7.29 -7.26 43.28
CA SER A 506 -5.96 -6.78 43.65
C SER A 506 -5.22 -7.71 44.62
N ARG A 507 -5.95 -8.35 45.55
CA ARG A 507 -5.36 -9.32 46.50
C ARG A 507 -4.73 -10.55 45.83
N PHE A 508 -5.10 -10.84 44.59
CA PHE A 508 -4.54 -11.95 43.79
C PHE A 508 -3.43 -11.50 42.84
N MET A 509 -3.20 -10.19 42.72
CA MET A 509 -2.32 -9.57 41.72
C MET A 509 -1.30 -8.64 42.39
N PRO A 510 -0.42 -9.15 43.26
CA PRO A 510 0.51 -8.32 44.04
C PRO A 510 1.56 -7.60 43.18
N GLU A 511 1.76 -8.03 41.94
CA GLU A 511 2.73 -7.42 41.01
C GLU A 511 2.13 -6.26 40.21
N LEU A 512 0.80 -6.11 40.21
CA LEU A 512 0.08 -5.05 39.51
C LEU A 512 -0.21 -3.88 40.44
N SER A 513 0.55 -2.80 40.28
CA SER A 513 0.36 -1.58 41.06
C SER A 513 -0.90 -0.82 40.64
N GLU A 514 -1.51 -0.07 41.57
CA GLU A 514 -2.67 0.78 41.26
C GLU A 514 -2.31 1.87 40.24
N GLU A 515 -1.06 2.34 40.21
CA GLU A 515 -0.61 3.30 39.20
C GLU A 515 -0.71 2.76 37.77
N VAL A 516 -0.40 1.48 37.55
CA VAL A 516 -0.56 0.83 36.23
C VAL A 516 -2.02 0.90 35.78
N ILE A 517 -2.94 0.59 36.69
CA ILE A 517 -4.39 0.65 36.46
C ILE A 517 -4.88 2.09 36.25
N GLU A 518 -4.33 3.06 36.98
CA GLU A 518 -4.65 4.47 36.77
C GLU A 518 -4.18 4.99 35.39
N ARG A 519 -3.13 4.39 34.83
CA ARG A 519 -2.61 4.76 33.51
C ARG A 519 -3.34 4.11 32.35
N HIS A 520 -4.02 2.99 32.59
CA HIS A 520 -4.73 2.21 31.57
C HIS A 520 -5.54 3.10 30.64
N ASP A 521 -5.34 2.93 29.33
CA ASP A 521 -6.06 3.61 28.26
C ASP A 521 -5.95 5.15 28.21
N LEU A 522 -5.07 5.77 29.00
CA LEU A 522 -4.91 7.23 28.95
C LEU A 522 -4.37 7.74 27.62
N SER A 523 -3.60 6.93 26.89
CA SER A 523 -3.08 7.37 25.59
C SER A 523 -4.20 7.55 24.54
N LYS A 524 -5.38 6.93 24.73
CA LYS A 524 -6.57 7.12 23.89
C LYS A 524 -7.17 8.53 23.97
N PHE A 525 -6.74 9.36 24.94
CA PHE A 525 -7.06 10.79 25.00
C PHE A 525 -6.13 11.65 24.14
N GLY A 526 -4.99 11.12 23.70
CA GLY A 526 -4.07 11.79 22.78
C GLY A 526 -4.72 12.03 21.42
N LEU A 527 -4.42 13.17 20.79
CA LEU A 527 -5.13 13.65 19.59
C LEU A 527 -5.17 12.61 18.45
N LEU A 528 -4.04 11.96 18.16
CA LEU A 528 -3.95 10.98 17.07
C LEU A 528 -4.77 9.73 17.37
N GLN A 529 -4.73 9.24 18.61
CA GLN A 529 -5.51 8.06 18.96
C GLN A 529 -7.00 8.39 19.02
N CYS A 530 -7.38 9.48 19.69
CA CYS A 530 -8.78 9.83 19.87
C CYS A 530 -9.50 10.06 18.55
N VAL A 531 -8.86 10.66 17.55
CA VAL A 531 -9.45 10.85 16.21
C VAL A 531 -9.79 9.51 15.56
N GLY A 532 -8.85 8.57 15.54
CA GLY A 532 -9.07 7.25 14.94
C GLY A 532 -10.09 6.42 15.72
N TYR A 533 -10.03 6.41 17.05
CA TYR A 533 -11.00 5.70 17.89
C TYR A 533 -12.41 6.29 17.76
N THR A 534 -12.54 7.62 17.65
CA THR A 534 -13.83 8.30 17.42
C THR A 534 -14.44 7.86 16.09
N LEU A 535 -13.67 7.81 14.99
CA LEU A 535 -14.15 7.26 13.71
C LEU A 535 -14.74 5.86 13.89
N LYS A 536 -14.05 4.98 14.62
CA LYS A 536 -14.48 3.57 14.71
C LYS A 536 -15.63 3.36 15.69
N TRP A 537 -15.55 3.91 16.89
CA TRP A 537 -16.46 3.54 17.99
C TRP A 537 -17.64 4.48 18.13
N VAL A 538 -17.48 5.76 17.75
CA VAL A 538 -18.58 6.73 17.74
C VAL A 538 -19.31 6.68 16.39
N HIS A 539 -18.58 6.67 15.28
CA HIS A 539 -19.18 6.77 13.94
C HIS A 539 -19.30 5.45 13.17
N ASN A 540 -18.74 4.36 13.69
CA ASN A 540 -18.68 3.04 13.04
C ASN A 540 -18.04 3.05 11.63
N ILE A 541 -17.00 3.87 11.44
CA ILE A 541 -16.25 4.01 10.19
C ILE A 541 -14.91 3.26 10.30
N ASN A 542 -14.73 2.18 9.53
CA ASN A 542 -13.48 1.42 9.49
C ASN A 542 -12.49 2.00 8.45
N HIS A 543 -11.85 3.12 8.79
CA HIS A 543 -10.88 3.82 7.94
C HIS A 543 -9.41 3.45 8.27
N SER A 544 -8.46 3.79 7.40
CA SER A 544 -7.03 3.54 7.64
C SER A 544 -6.48 4.33 8.85
N ILE A 545 -7.01 5.53 9.10
CA ILE A 545 -6.66 6.36 10.27
C ILE A 545 -6.97 5.60 11.57
N TRP A 546 -8.15 4.98 11.68
CA TRP A 546 -8.49 4.12 12.81
C TRP A 546 -7.45 3.03 13.03
N ARG A 547 -7.03 2.33 11.96
CA ARG A 547 -6.04 1.25 12.07
C ARG A 547 -4.69 1.77 12.55
N LYS A 548 -4.22 2.90 12.02
CA LYS A 548 -2.99 3.56 12.50
C LYS A 548 -3.08 3.93 13.98
N SER A 549 -4.21 4.48 14.43
CA SER A 549 -4.45 4.82 15.84
C SER A 549 -4.51 3.58 16.74
N CYS A 550 -5.13 2.50 16.26
CA CYS A 550 -5.20 1.22 16.95
C CYS A 550 -3.80 0.58 17.04
N ASP A 551 -3.05 0.53 15.94
CA ASP A 551 -1.68 0.02 15.89
C ASP A 551 -0.76 0.84 16.80
N LEU A 552 -0.91 2.17 16.84
CA LEU A 552 -0.18 3.02 17.77
C LEU A 552 -0.46 2.59 19.21
N HIS A 553 -1.71 2.44 19.61
CA HIS A 553 -2.09 2.00 20.96
C HIS A 553 -1.56 0.59 21.29
N LEU A 554 -1.84 -0.40 20.42
CA LEU A 554 -1.46 -1.80 20.65
C LEU A 554 0.05 -2.03 20.68
N ASN A 555 0.83 -1.28 19.90
CA ASN A 555 2.28 -1.47 19.85
C ASN A 555 3.04 -0.68 20.94
N HIS A 556 2.39 0.27 21.62
CA HIS A 556 3.07 1.16 22.57
C HIS A 556 2.63 0.94 24.02
N GLU A 557 1.41 0.46 24.27
CA GLU A 557 0.98 0.14 25.63
C GLU A 557 1.38 -1.27 26.04
N PRO A 558 2.03 -1.44 27.20
CA PRO A 558 2.69 -2.69 27.56
C PRO A 558 1.72 -3.82 27.96
N HIS A 559 0.43 -3.56 28.18
CA HIS A 559 -0.56 -4.63 28.41
C HIS A 559 -1.09 -5.28 27.12
N HIS A 560 -0.64 -4.85 25.94
CA HIS A 560 -1.00 -5.47 24.68
C HIS A 560 0.10 -6.41 24.20
N THR A 561 -0.27 -7.64 23.79
CA THR A 561 0.70 -8.65 23.31
C THR A 561 1.47 -8.19 22.06
N GLN A 562 0.92 -7.26 21.28
CA GLN A 562 1.53 -6.72 20.08
C GLN A 562 2.84 -5.98 20.37
N MET A 563 2.93 -5.24 21.48
CA MET A 563 4.16 -4.58 21.94
C MET A 563 5.29 -5.58 22.20
N TRP A 564 4.95 -6.78 22.70
CA TRP A 564 5.92 -7.83 23.04
C TRP A 564 6.31 -8.74 21.88
N SER A 565 5.62 -8.64 20.74
CA SER A 565 5.88 -9.52 19.60
C SER A 565 7.31 -9.41 19.06
N ASN A 566 7.84 -10.49 18.48
CA ASN A 566 9.16 -10.51 17.83
C ASN A 566 9.28 -9.62 16.58
N ARG A 567 8.24 -8.85 16.24
CA ARG A 567 8.27 -7.88 15.14
C ARG A 567 8.97 -6.58 15.54
N HIS A 568 9.04 -6.29 16.83
CA HIS A 568 9.64 -5.07 17.34
C HIS A 568 11.06 -5.33 17.84
N ALA A 569 11.98 -4.43 17.52
CA ALA A 569 13.34 -4.46 18.07
C ALA A 569 13.32 -4.20 19.58
N VAL A 570 14.33 -4.71 20.29
CA VAL A 570 14.50 -4.51 21.74
C VAL A 570 14.50 -3.02 22.09
N ASP A 571 15.21 -2.19 21.33
CA ASP A 571 15.30 -0.74 21.56
C ASP A 571 13.94 -0.04 21.46
N PHE A 572 13.07 -0.50 20.56
CA PHE A 572 11.71 0.01 20.46
C PHE A 572 10.89 -0.33 21.71
N LYS A 573 10.94 -1.60 22.15
CA LYS A 573 10.24 -2.04 23.36
C LYS A 573 10.71 -1.26 24.59
N GLN A 574 12.03 -1.07 24.72
CA GLN A 574 12.63 -0.29 25.80
C GLN A 574 12.15 1.17 25.75
N SER A 575 12.17 1.81 24.58
CA SER A 575 11.71 3.19 24.41
C SER A 575 10.24 3.36 24.80
N CYS A 576 9.37 2.42 24.43
CA CYS A 576 7.96 2.41 24.86
C CYS A 576 7.83 2.31 26.39
N LEU A 577 8.59 1.41 27.03
CA LEU A 577 8.56 1.24 28.48
C LEU A 577 9.12 2.45 29.22
N ASP A 578 10.21 3.05 28.75
CA ASP A 578 10.82 4.25 29.34
C ASP A 578 9.84 5.42 29.29
N SER A 579 9.20 5.60 28.13
CA SER A 579 8.17 6.63 27.93
C SER A 579 6.99 6.38 28.86
N TRP A 580 6.50 5.14 28.91
CA TRP A 580 5.36 4.76 29.75
C TRP A 580 5.69 4.95 31.23
N LEU A 581 6.78 4.39 31.74
CA LEU A 581 7.20 4.43 33.15
C LEU A 581 7.65 5.84 33.61
N SER A 582 7.98 6.76 32.70
CA SER A 582 8.49 8.10 33.03
C SER A 582 9.78 8.07 33.88
N ALA A 583 10.65 7.09 33.60
CA ALA A 583 11.85 6.64 34.32
C ALA A 583 12.37 7.52 35.48
N LYS A 584 12.42 6.93 36.69
CA LYS A 584 13.62 7.02 37.56
C LYS A 584 13.87 5.81 38.46
N ASP A 585 12.89 4.96 38.77
CA ASP A 585 13.11 3.82 39.67
C ASP A 585 12.51 2.52 39.13
N GLY A 586 13.35 1.50 38.92
CA GLY A 586 12.93 0.10 39.08
C GLY A 586 12.47 -0.69 37.85
N ALA A 587 12.87 -0.35 36.62
CA ALA A 587 12.85 -1.35 35.56
C ALA A 587 13.95 -2.38 35.86
N GLU A 588 13.63 -3.41 36.64
CA GLU A 588 14.42 -4.64 36.71
C GLU A 588 14.71 -5.14 35.28
N VAL A 589 15.72 -6.00 35.13
CA VAL A 589 16.16 -6.57 33.85
C VAL A 589 15.01 -7.36 33.19
N LEU A 590 14.11 -6.68 32.49
CA LEU A 590 13.08 -7.29 31.68
C LEU A 590 13.73 -7.93 30.46
N ASP A 591 13.39 -9.18 30.18
CA ASP A 591 13.82 -9.85 28.96
C ASP A 591 12.99 -9.35 27.76
N LEU A 592 13.42 -8.23 27.19
CA LEU A 592 12.79 -7.64 26.01
C LEU A 592 13.02 -8.44 24.72
N THR A 593 13.89 -9.46 24.75
CA THR A 593 14.05 -10.40 23.63
C THR A 593 12.94 -11.43 23.57
N SER A 594 12.21 -11.62 24.69
CA SER A 594 11.08 -12.53 24.81
C SER A 594 9.79 -11.95 24.22
N GLU A 595 8.89 -12.85 23.81
CA GLU A 595 7.48 -12.55 23.54
C GLU A 595 6.62 -12.63 24.81
N ASN A 596 7.19 -13.06 25.93
CA ASN A 596 6.49 -13.13 27.21
C ASN A 596 6.37 -11.73 27.82
N MET A 597 5.16 -11.39 28.23
CA MET A 597 4.87 -10.12 28.88
C MET A 597 5.44 -10.09 30.30
N ALA A 598 5.85 -8.90 30.78
CA ALA A 598 6.09 -8.74 32.21
C ALA A 598 4.78 -8.99 32.98
N ARG A 599 4.88 -9.70 34.10
CA ARG A 599 3.72 -10.18 34.86
C ARG A 599 2.75 -9.07 35.28
N ALA A 600 3.26 -7.89 35.67
CA ALA A 600 2.42 -6.73 35.99
C ALA A 600 1.51 -6.35 34.81
N PHE A 601 2.05 -6.29 33.59
CA PHE A 601 1.27 -5.97 32.40
C PHE A 601 0.36 -7.11 31.95
N LEU A 602 0.77 -8.36 32.16
CA LEU A 602 -0.09 -9.52 31.91
C LEU A 602 -1.29 -9.56 32.86
N GLN A 603 -1.09 -9.18 34.13
CA GLN A 603 -2.17 -8.99 35.11
C GLN A 603 -3.07 -7.81 34.71
N GLU A 604 -2.52 -6.70 34.23
CA GLU A 604 -3.30 -5.58 33.68
C GLU A 604 -4.19 -6.05 32.53
N SER A 605 -3.66 -6.84 31.57
CA SER A 605 -4.46 -7.39 30.46
C SER A 605 -5.62 -8.26 30.97
N LEU A 606 -5.41 -9.05 32.02
CA LEU A 606 -6.48 -9.83 32.64
C LEU A 606 -7.56 -8.95 33.25
N VAL A 607 -7.17 -7.90 33.97
CA VAL A 607 -8.11 -6.91 34.53
C VAL A 607 -8.91 -6.21 33.44
N ASP A 608 -8.27 -5.84 32.33
CA ASP A 608 -8.93 -5.25 31.16
C ASP A 608 -9.97 -6.20 30.55
N MET A 609 -9.60 -7.46 30.28
CA MET A 609 -10.54 -8.47 29.78
C MET A 609 -11.73 -8.67 30.73
N VAL A 610 -11.48 -8.72 32.05
CA VAL A 610 -12.54 -8.81 33.07
C VAL A 610 -13.44 -7.58 33.05
N ALA A 611 -12.87 -6.37 32.91
CA ALA A 611 -13.64 -5.13 32.86
C ALA A 611 -14.59 -5.12 31.66
N ILE A 612 -14.12 -5.52 30.48
CA ILE A 612 -14.95 -5.60 29.26
C ILE A 612 -16.06 -6.65 29.45
N GLU A 613 -15.71 -7.83 29.96
CA GLU A 613 -16.66 -8.92 30.18
C GLU A 613 -17.72 -8.53 31.22
N TRP A 614 -17.31 -7.90 32.32
CA TRP A 614 -18.19 -7.43 33.37
C TRP A 614 -19.15 -6.35 32.85
N GLN A 615 -18.63 -5.36 32.13
CA GLN A 615 -19.41 -4.27 31.56
C GLN A 615 -20.41 -4.77 30.51
N LYS A 616 -19.95 -5.54 29.52
CA LYS A 616 -20.73 -5.82 28.30
C LYS A 616 -21.56 -7.09 28.38
N ASN A 617 -21.04 -8.15 29.00
CA ASN A 617 -21.66 -9.47 28.96
C ASN A 617 -22.37 -9.82 30.27
N LYS A 618 -21.96 -9.19 31.39
CA LYS A 618 -22.55 -9.40 32.72
C LYS A 618 -23.36 -8.21 33.22
N GLU A 619 -23.61 -7.23 32.34
CA GLU A 619 -24.47 -6.05 32.59
C GLU A 619 -24.07 -5.26 33.84
N GLY A 620 -22.79 -5.31 34.24
CA GLY A 620 -22.30 -4.60 35.42
C GLY A 620 -22.88 -5.08 36.75
N LYS A 621 -23.37 -6.33 36.84
CA LYS A 621 -23.95 -6.88 38.08
C LYS A 621 -22.93 -6.82 39.24
N PRO A 622 -23.26 -6.20 40.39
CA PRO A 622 -22.30 -6.05 41.49
C PRO A 622 -21.99 -7.39 42.19
N ASP A 623 -22.98 -8.28 42.27
CA ASP A 623 -22.94 -9.48 43.12
C ASP A 623 -22.39 -10.74 42.42
N LEU A 624 -21.52 -10.57 41.42
CA LEU A 624 -20.85 -11.71 40.78
C LEU A 624 -19.89 -12.39 41.74
N THR A 625 -19.80 -13.72 41.72
CA THR A 625 -18.72 -14.44 42.40
C THR A 625 -17.38 -14.24 41.66
N TYR A 626 -16.23 -14.58 42.27
CA TYR A 626 -14.94 -14.47 41.58
C TYR A 626 -14.88 -15.35 40.33
N SER A 627 -15.39 -16.58 40.40
CA SER A 627 -15.49 -17.51 39.28
C SER A 627 -16.35 -16.92 38.14
N GLN A 628 -17.50 -16.36 38.50
CA GLN A 628 -18.36 -15.70 37.51
C GLN A 628 -17.67 -14.48 36.91
N LEU A 629 -16.94 -13.69 37.69
CA LEU A 629 -16.27 -12.48 37.24
C LEU A 629 -15.11 -12.79 36.28
N ILE A 630 -14.28 -13.78 36.61
CA ILE A 630 -13.06 -14.12 35.87
C ILE A 630 -13.33 -15.03 34.66
N TYR A 631 -14.49 -15.68 34.57
CA TYR A 631 -14.85 -16.51 33.43
C TYR A 631 -14.82 -15.71 32.12
N MET A 632 -14.09 -16.23 31.13
CA MET A 632 -13.99 -15.71 29.76
C MET A 632 -13.74 -16.85 28.76
N GLU A 633 -14.13 -16.64 27.51
CA GLU A 633 -13.91 -17.62 26.43
C GLU A 633 -12.41 -17.76 26.08
N ASP A 634 -11.98 -18.98 25.71
CA ASP A 634 -10.60 -19.30 25.34
C ASP A 634 -10.04 -18.44 24.18
N ARG A 635 -10.92 -17.90 23.33
CA ARG A 635 -10.52 -17.04 22.21
C ARG A 635 -9.76 -15.79 22.66
N TYR A 636 -10.09 -15.25 23.84
CA TYR A 636 -9.40 -14.06 24.38
C TYR A 636 -7.95 -14.37 24.76
N LEU A 637 -7.65 -15.62 25.13
CA LEU A 637 -6.31 -16.08 25.49
C LEU A 637 -5.46 -16.53 24.30
N SER A 638 -6.05 -16.62 23.10
CA SER A 638 -5.37 -17.16 21.90
C SER A 638 -4.23 -16.29 21.37
N GLN A 639 -4.18 -15.02 21.78
CA GLN A 639 -3.18 -14.05 21.33
C GLN A 639 -1.94 -13.96 22.22
N TYR A 640 -1.93 -14.66 23.36
CA TYR A 640 -0.81 -14.70 24.30
C TYR A 640 0.16 -15.83 23.95
N SER A 641 1.42 -15.70 24.37
CA SER A 641 2.39 -16.79 24.27
C SER A 641 1.89 -18.01 25.06
N HIS A 642 2.42 -19.20 24.75
CA HIS A 642 2.04 -20.40 25.50
C HIS A 642 2.31 -20.25 27.00
N HIS A 643 3.43 -19.62 27.36
CA HIS A 643 3.82 -19.37 28.74
C HIS A 643 2.86 -18.38 29.43
N ASP A 644 2.55 -17.26 28.78
CA ASP A 644 1.66 -16.24 29.33
C ASP A 644 0.22 -16.77 29.48
N LYS A 645 -0.24 -17.59 28.53
CA LYS A 645 -1.52 -18.27 28.62
C LYS A 645 -1.59 -19.21 29.84
N LEU A 646 -0.55 -20.02 30.08
CA LEU A 646 -0.50 -20.91 31.25
C LEU A 646 -0.52 -20.11 32.56
N TYR A 647 0.22 -19.00 32.61
CA TYR A 647 0.22 -18.10 33.75
C TYR A 647 -1.19 -17.55 34.03
N LEU A 648 -1.85 -17.00 33.00
CA LEU A 648 -3.20 -16.46 33.12
C LEU A 648 -4.20 -17.54 33.57
N GLN A 649 -4.16 -18.73 32.97
CA GLN A 649 -5.06 -19.83 33.35
C GLN A 649 -4.88 -20.25 34.81
N ASN A 650 -3.63 -20.31 35.28
CA ASN A 650 -3.34 -20.60 36.69
C ASN A 650 -3.88 -19.50 37.60
N LEU A 651 -3.63 -18.23 37.27
CA LEU A 651 -4.14 -17.08 38.04
C LEU A 651 -5.68 -17.07 38.10
N MET A 652 -6.34 -17.36 36.97
CA MET A 652 -7.80 -17.47 36.92
C MET A 652 -8.33 -18.63 37.78
N SER A 653 -7.62 -19.76 37.84
CA SER A 653 -7.95 -20.88 38.74
C SER A 653 -7.88 -20.46 40.21
N VAL A 654 -6.78 -19.81 40.62
CA VAL A 654 -6.58 -19.30 41.98
C VAL A 654 -7.70 -18.32 42.38
N ILE A 655 -8.09 -17.43 41.46
CA ILE A 655 -9.20 -16.48 41.66
C ILE A 655 -10.54 -17.23 41.84
N SER A 656 -10.79 -18.25 41.03
CA SER A 656 -12.03 -19.04 41.08
C SER A 656 -12.15 -19.86 42.37
N ASP A 657 -11.06 -20.47 42.82
CA ASP A 657 -11.03 -21.29 44.05
C ASP A 657 -11.32 -20.46 45.32
N ALA A 658 -11.12 -19.14 45.26
CA ALA A 658 -11.43 -18.25 46.37
C ALA A 658 -12.93 -18.18 46.71
N ASP A 659 -13.83 -18.51 45.77
CA ASP A 659 -15.27 -18.61 46.05
C ASP A 659 -15.61 -19.77 47.01
N GLN A 660 -14.89 -20.89 46.88
CA GLN A 660 -15.12 -22.08 47.72
C GLN A 660 -14.77 -21.80 49.19
N ASN A 661 -13.70 -21.04 49.42
CA ASN A 661 -13.25 -20.69 50.77
C ASN A 661 -14.16 -19.67 51.48
N ILE A 662 -14.91 -18.85 50.73
CA ILE A 662 -15.88 -17.91 51.32
C ILE A 662 -17.11 -18.65 51.85
N THR A 663 -17.50 -19.74 51.19
CA THR A 663 -18.69 -20.55 51.54
C THR A 663 -18.52 -21.36 52.83
N VAL A 664 -17.28 -21.56 53.31
CA VAL A 664 -16.98 -22.37 54.52
C VAL A 664 -16.95 -21.50 55.79
N ILE A 665 -16.90 -20.18 55.67
CA ILE A 665 -16.77 -19.24 56.81
C ILE A 665 -18.11 -18.56 57.17
N THR A 666 -19.08 -18.58 56.27
CA THR A 666 -20.47 -18.15 56.50
C THR A 666 -21.36 -19.34 56.84
#